data_AF-A0A1I2HE95-F1
#
_entry.id   AF-A0A1I2HE95-F1
#
_cell.length_a   1.000
_cell.length_b   1.000
_cell.length_c   1.000
_cell.angle_alpha   90.00
_cell.angle_beta   90.00
_cell.angle_gamma   90.00
#
_symmetry.space_group_name_H-M   'P 1'
#
loop_
_entity.id
_entity.type
_entity.pdbx_description
1 polymer ?
#
loop_
_entity_poly.entity_id
_entity_poly.type
_entity_poly.pdbx_seq_one_letter_code
_entity_poly.pdbx_strand_id
1 'polypeptide(L)'
;MEAASHNSRHQKYIPKWCILDFFNCSNLKTDIQNRVSVDIATNFIYALHDIKGDNRNGNGIPFSEIVRLAMAYFFSEIFTGKFTDHIYTLDMVKGFLDADNLTDYTAIHEIDVTFYKLNNAPYYRHCWLIIQSAWYFNSEHFGHHQHIDFVNHYLKTGDKLPIDSYNFDRDYLEKKYNDIDQAKIIQIPINGFSLVSQWYFGILFLVCKELDLSTTHFKIKIKDNREYNPLTKMSRQLRPLAPFKIIECDIKCAFPTFLDALSGAKLKDKVYNNLMKSQSISRSEAKIMFNKICNSSEYKLKYFTTKFFISCGYSQEHITMLLYYTHNDHLKFYQFMTRREENAINTFVKQNNLERGARLHDALLFLDTKLKAESYNLKVNQNCDFGFKVLKRPVCKESFKLSNKRLPYAYMNSIPKGLNLIARHDYSKPNMLGAACGFRFYDAKYKYISASFNTNDFYLDDASFNINCKVMFSTLQYLNKQTTNPRHIYLILKHIRECTNIVYNVRAMYYKVKRYQYDPSHILTKARDYELIEELKFKVKSDFVKSLNTARGIVNYNHNLKELYFLIEERISNDDYGFLNELSVKGHKRNNLLVYVIVKKFNSLCNGIERSPRKTVKREALYNTAIKSLPLNPITTTNRTSKATLARQNKKKERELEERNRFINNRPIAHQLLLILGQIVGQKMDVKIIENKELQNQLKLELINTIDKCIYLDCEVAIKEFDKRFIMVKSVVPVLSNSDSIYNTDMKNSVFNQISIEEASSRKEPFFPEYLKFHNQNEINEHKVAPKQSSETYKFPEIDFDRYCGKTVING
;
A
#
# COMPACT_ATOMS: atom_id res chain seq x y z
N MET A 1 32.66 -14.30 20.71
CA MET A 1 31.41 -15.11 20.68
C MET A 1 30.31 -14.38 19.92
N GLU A 2 30.58 -13.87 18.70
CA GLU A 2 29.62 -13.09 17.89
C GLU A 2 29.46 -13.62 16.44
N ALA A 3 29.97 -14.81 16.13
CA ALA A 3 29.96 -15.35 14.76
C ALA A 3 28.96 -16.51 14.53
N ALA A 4 27.93 -16.66 15.36
CA ALA A 4 27.01 -17.81 15.32
C ALA A 4 25.51 -17.49 15.11
N SER A 5 25.12 -16.26 14.75
CA SER A 5 23.69 -15.88 14.65
C SER A 5 23.12 -15.75 13.23
N HIS A 6 23.91 -15.93 12.16
CA HIS A 6 23.43 -15.65 10.80
C HIS A 6 23.03 -16.84 9.92
N ASN A 7 22.92 -18.07 10.45
CA ASN A 7 22.54 -19.23 9.62
C ASN A 7 21.49 -20.21 10.18
N SER A 8 20.72 -19.86 11.22
CA SER A 8 19.49 -20.63 11.50
C SER A 8 18.36 -20.14 10.59
N ARG A 9 18.25 -20.70 9.38
CA ARG A 9 16.98 -20.62 8.63
C ARG A 9 15.88 -21.13 9.56
N HIS A 10 15.01 -20.25 10.05
CA HIS A 10 13.88 -20.63 10.90
C HIS A 10 13.14 -21.79 10.25
N GLN A 11 13.07 -22.93 10.94
CA GLN A 11 12.43 -24.13 10.40
C GLN A 11 10.92 -23.89 10.35
N LYS A 12 10.39 -23.55 9.16
CA LYS A 12 8.95 -23.33 8.97
C LYS A 12 8.22 -24.67 9.15
N TYR A 13 7.36 -24.78 10.16
CA TYR A 13 6.57 -25.99 10.45
C TYR A 13 5.30 -26.06 9.60
N ILE A 14 5.42 -25.86 8.28
CA ILE A 14 4.29 -25.82 7.36
C ILE A 14 4.10 -27.20 6.72
N PRO A 15 2.93 -27.85 6.86
CA PRO A 15 2.63 -29.05 6.10
C PRO A 15 2.70 -28.78 4.59
N LYS A 16 3.24 -29.71 3.79
CA LYS A 16 3.35 -29.56 2.32
C LYS A 16 2.03 -29.17 1.64
N TRP A 17 0.89 -29.66 2.13
CA TRP A 17 -0.43 -29.38 1.58
C TRP A 17 -0.99 -27.99 1.95
N CYS A 18 -0.40 -27.30 2.94
CA CYS A 18 -0.71 -25.88 3.22
C CYS A 18 0.08 -24.93 2.31
N ILE A 19 1.21 -25.39 1.75
CA ILE A 19 2.04 -24.58 0.86
C ILE A 19 1.30 -24.49 -0.48
N LEU A 20 1.03 -23.27 -0.93
CA LEU A 20 0.37 -23.08 -2.21
C LEU A 20 1.45 -22.74 -3.24
N ASP A 21 1.62 -23.61 -4.23
CA ASP A 21 2.66 -23.44 -5.25
C ASP A 21 2.24 -22.37 -6.28
N PHE A 22 2.38 -21.11 -5.90
CA PHE A 22 2.09 -19.92 -6.75
C PHE A 22 3.35 -19.09 -7.04
N PHE A 23 4.53 -19.62 -6.73
CA PHE A 23 5.79 -18.92 -6.95
C PHE A 23 6.21 -19.02 -8.41
N ASN A 24 5.89 -18.00 -9.22
CA ASN A 24 6.54 -17.64 -10.49
C ASN A 24 7.05 -18.77 -11.41
N CYS A 25 6.39 -19.93 -11.43
CA CYS A 25 6.59 -20.91 -12.47
C CYS A 25 5.96 -20.32 -13.74
N SER A 26 6.65 -20.42 -14.87
CA SER A 26 6.21 -19.99 -16.20
C SER A 26 4.81 -20.48 -16.62
N ASN A 27 4.23 -21.41 -15.86
CA ASN A 27 2.91 -22.01 -16.09
C ASN A 27 1.75 -21.35 -15.32
N LEU A 28 1.96 -20.52 -14.28
CA LEU A 28 0.83 -19.97 -13.49
C LEU A 28 -0.08 -19.07 -14.33
N LYS A 29 0.52 -18.20 -15.16
CA LYS A 29 -0.22 -17.39 -16.14
C LYS A 29 -1.07 -18.28 -17.05
N THR A 30 -0.45 -19.27 -17.68
CA THR A 30 -1.12 -20.20 -18.60
C THR A 30 -2.26 -20.94 -17.90
N ASP A 31 -2.04 -21.39 -16.66
CA ASP A 31 -3.02 -22.11 -15.85
C ASP A 31 -4.24 -21.25 -15.49
N ILE A 32 -4.01 -19.97 -15.15
CA ILE A 32 -5.06 -18.97 -14.90
C ILE A 32 -5.81 -18.67 -16.20
N GLN A 33 -5.10 -18.40 -17.29
CA GLN A 33 -5.70 -18.07 -18.59
C GLN A 33 -6.56 -19.22 -19.12
N ASN A 34 -6.11 -20.47 -18.96
CA ASN A 34 -6.88 -21.65 -19.35
C ASN A 34 -8.14 -21.87 -18.51
N ARG A 35 -8.25 -21.24 -17.33
CA ARG A 35 -9.45 -21.27 -16.48
C ARG A 35 -10.44 -20.16 -16.77
N VAL A 36 -10.00 -19.09 -17.44
CA VAL A 36 -10.92 -18.01 -17.83
C VAL A 36 -11.92 -18.57 -18.84
N SER A 37 -13.19 -18.57 -18.45
CA SER A 37 -14.30 -19.06 -19.27
C SER A 37 -15.55 -18.25 -18.94
N VAL A 38 -16.60 -18.39 -19.77
CA VAL A 38 -17.89 -17.74 -19.54
C VAL A 38 -18.51 -18.16 -18.20
N ASP A 39 -18.20 -19.37 -17.73
CA ASP A 39 -18.74 -19.94 -16.49
C ASP A 39 -17.82 -19.73 -15.27
N ILE A 40 -16.76 -18.90 -15.38
CA ILE A 40 -15.77 -18.76 -14.31
C ILE A 40 -16.38 -18.34 -12.97
N ALA A 41 -17.39 -17.47 -12.99
CA ALA A 41 -18.09 -17.03 -11.79
C ALA A 41 -18.79 -18.21 -11.08
N THR A 42 -19.47 -19.06 -11.86
CA THR A 42 -20.17 -20.24 -11.38
C THR A 42 -19.20 -21.29 -10.86
N ASN A 43 -18.15 -21.58 -11.63
CA ASN A 43 -17.10 -22.54 -11.25
C ASN A 43 -16.40 -22.12 -9.95
N PHE A 44 -16.09 -20.83 -9.80
CA PHE A 44 -15.48 -20.29 -8.59
C PHE A 44 -16.37 -20.47 -7.36
N ILE A 45 -17.67 -20.16 -7.47
CA ILE A 45 -18.61 -20.31 -6.36
C ILE A 45 -18.88 -21.77 -6.02
N TYR A 46 -19.06 -22.65 -7.00
CA TYR A 46 -19.20 -24.09 -6.74
C TYR A 46 -17.98 -24.66 -6.04
N ALA A 47 -16.78 -24.26 -6.47
CA ALA A 47 -15.55 -24.66 -5.80
C ALA A 47 -15.46 -24.14 -4.36
N LEU A 48 -15.97 -22.94 -4.09
CA LEU A 48 -16.03 -22.36 -2.74
C LEU A 48 -17.00 -23.09 -1.82
N HIS A 49 -18.16 -23.50 -2.32
CA HIS A 49 -19.13 -24.29 -1.53
C HIS A 49 -18.61 -25.69 -1.19
N ASP A 50 -17.65 -26.22 -1.95
CA ASP A 50 -17.05 -27.54 -1.74
C ASP A 50 -15.62 -27.46 -1.18
N ILE A 51 -15.27 -26.38 -0.48
CA ILE A 51 -13.92 -26.19 0.07
C ILE A 51 -13.50 -27.30 1.05
N LYS A 52 -12.31 -27.85 0.83
CA LYS A 52 -11.73 -28.87 1.71
C LYS A 52 -11.39 -28.32 3.12
N GLY A 53 -11.97 -28.92 4.16
CA GLY A 53 -11.72 -28.62 5.57
C GLY A 53 -10.79 -29.61 6.29
N ASP A 54 -10.85 -29.64 7.63
CA ASP A 54 -10.01 -30.51 8.48
C ASP A 54 -10.51 -31.97 8.60
N ASN A 55 -11.56 -32.33 7.85
CA ASN A 55 -12.04 -33.70 7.75
C ASN A 55 -11.17 -34.54 6.81
N ARG A 56 -10.43 -35.53 7.35
CA ARG A 56 -9.50 -36.38 6.58
C ARG A 56 -10.21 -37.23 5.52
N ASN A 57 -11.48 -37.56 5.74
CA ASN A 57 -12.29 -38.35 4.82
C ASN A 57 -13.13 -37.47 3.88
N GLY A 58 -12.97 -36.15 3.96
CA GLY A 58 -13.73 -35.19 3.16
C GLY A 58 -13.19 -35.11 1.74
N ASN A 59 -14.05 -35.45 0.77
CA ASN A 59 -13.86 -35.14 -0.65
C ASN A 59 -14.29 -33.68 -0.87
N GLY A 60 -13.37 -32.74 -0.66
CA GLY A 60 -13.56 -31.34 -0.98
C GLY A 60 -12.46 -30.81 -1.88
N ILE A 61 -12.74 -29.71 -2.56
CA ILE A 61 -11.80 -29.04 -3.47
C ILE A 61 -10.67 -28.40 -2.65
N PRO A 62 -9.39 -28.70 -2.98
CA PRO A 62 -8.25 -28.10 -2.32
C PRO A 62 -8.26 -26.57 -2.45
N PHE A 63 -7.89 -25.87 -1.38
CA PHE A 63 -7.84 -24.41 -1.36
C PHE A 63 -6.95 -23.83 -2.47
N SER A 64 -5.86 -24.50 -2.84
CA SER A 64 -5.00 -24.08 -3.95
C SER A 64 -5.75 -23.97 -5.27
N GLU A 65 -6.71 -24.87 -5.53
CA GLU A 65 -7.51 -24.83 -6.75
C GLU A 65 -8.54 -23.69 -6.71
N ILE A 66 -9.16 -23.47 -5.54
CA ILE A 66 -10.06 -22.34 -5.30
C ILE A 66 -9.33 -21.01 -5.53
N VAL A 67 -8.07 -20.90 -5.12
CA VAL A 67 -7.27 -19.69 -5.33
C VAL A 67 -7.00 -19.46 -6.82
N ARG A 68 -6.70 -20.51 -7.60
CA ARG A 68 -6.53 -20.38 -9.07
C ARG A 68 -7.81 -19.90 -9.74
N LEU A 69 -8.97 -20.44 -9.33
CA LEU A 69 -10.27 -19.98 -9.80
C LEU A 69 -10.54 -18.54 -9.36
N ALA A 70 -10.17 -18.15 -8.14
CA ALA A 70 -10.29 -16.76 -7.67
C ALA A 70 -9.42 -15.80 -8.48
N MET A 71 -8.21 -16.20 -8.87
CA MET A 71 -7.33 -15.41 -9.73
C MET A 71 -7.88 -15.32 -11.16
N ALA A 72 -8.40 -16.41 -11.71
CA ALA A 72 -9.05 -16.40 -13.02
C ALA A 72 -10.30 -15.50 -13.02
N TYR A 73 -11.13 -15.60 -11.98
CA TYR A 73 -12.27 -14.70 -11.77
C TYR A 73 -11.84 -13.24 -11.65
N PHE A 74 -10.75 -12.97 -10.91
CA PHE A 74 -10.19 -11.62 -10.79
C PHE A 74 -9.82 -11.03 -12.15
N PHE A 75 -9.07 -11.78 -12.96
CA PHE A 75 -8.64 -11.31 -14.28
C PHE A 75 -9.76 -11.28 -15.33
N SER A 76 -10.83 -12.06 -15.15
CA SER A 76 -12.01 -12.04 -16.05
C SER A 76 -12.96 -10.90 -15.71
N GLU A 77 -13.34 -10.74 -14.43
CA GLU A 77 -14.51 -9.93 -14.03
C GLU A 77 -14.15 -8.66 -13.25
N ILE A 78 -13.03 -8.66 -12.52
CA ILE A 78 -12.67 -7.57 -11.58
C ILE A 78 -11.65 -6.62 -12.20
N PHE A 79 -10.62 -7.14 -12.87
CA PHE A 79 -9.52 -6.33 -13.38
C PHE A 79 -9.78 -5.87 -14.82
N THR A 80 -9.85 -4.55 -15.02
CA THR A 80 -10.10 -3.95 -16.34
C THR A 80 -8.83 -3.43 -17.02
N GLY A 81 -7.65 -3.67 -16.44
CA GLY A 81 -6.37 -3.20 -16.96
C GLY A 81 -5.84 -4.07 -18.11
N LYS A 82 -4.77 -3.61 -18.76
CA LYS A 82 -4.06 -4.43 -19.75
C LYS A 82 -3.25 -5.51 -19.06
N PHE A 83 -3.34 -6.73 -19.58
CA PHE A 83 -2.58 -7.87 -19.09
C PHE A 83 -1.11 -7.80 -19.53
N THR A 84 -0.20 -7.99 -18.58
CA THR A 84 1.24 -8.14 -18.81
C THR A 84 1.75 -9.32 -17.98
N ASP A 85 2.81 -9.99 -18.42
CA ASP A 85 3.19 -11.28 -17.82
C ASP A 85 3.52 -11.16 -16.32
N HIS A 86 4.15 -10.06 -15.92
CA HIS A 86 4.53 -9.80 -14.53
C HIS A 86 3.34 -9.56 -13.57
N ILE A 87 2.11 -9.37 -14.06
CA ILE A 87 0.95 -9.14 -13.16
C ILE A 87 0.26 -10.44 -12.73
N TYR A 88 0.57 -11.59 -13.35
CA TYR A 88 0.00 -12.90 -13.03
C TYR A 88 0.66 -13.54 -11.79
N THR A 89 0.66 -12.82 -10.68
CA THR A 89 1.21 -13.28 -9.40
C THR A 89 0.24 -13.00 -8.27
N LEU A 90 0.31 -13.81 -7.20
CA LEU A 90 -0.55 -13.64 -6.04
C LEU A 90 -0.31 -12.28 -5.35
N ASP A 91 0.95 -11.82 -5.28
CA ASP A 91 1.32 -10.52 -4.72
C ASP A 91 0.71 -9.36 -5.51
N MET A 92 0.71 -9.44 -6.84
CA MET A 92 0.15 -8.38 -7.69
C MET A 92 -1.37 -8.34 -7.59
N VAL A 93 -2.05 -9.49 -7.65
CA VAL A 93 -3.52 -9.56 -7.48
C VAL A 93 -3.93 -9.02 -6.11
N LYS A 94 -3.23 -9.44 -5.05
CA LYS A 94 -3.45 -8.91 -3.70
C LYS A 94 -3.20 -7.40 -3.66
N GLY A 95 -2.08 -6.93 -4.21
CA GLY A 95 -1.75 -5.51 -4.23
C GLY A 95 -2.83 -4.68 -4.94
N PHE A 96 -3.39 -5.16 -6.04
CA PHE A 96 -4.50 -4.48 -6.72
C PHE A 96 -5.74 -4.41 -5.83
N LEU A 97 -6.10 -5.51 -5.16
CA LEU A 97 -7.22 -5.58 -4.22
C LEU A 97 -6.99 -4.72 -2.96
N ASP A 98 -5.74 -4.51 -2.53
CA ASP A 98 -5.41 -3.59 -1.43
C ASP A 98 -5.50 -2.12 -1.89
N ALA A 99 -5.00 -1.83 -3.10
CA ALA A 99 -4.95 -0.48 -3.65
C ALA A 99 -6.35 0.10 -3.96
N ASP A 100 -7.27 -0.74 -4.47
CA ASP A 100 -8.67 -0.36 -4.71
C ASP A 100 -9.63 -1.33 -4.02
N ASN A 101 -9.51 -1.45 -2.70
CA ASN A 101 -10.37 -2.31 -1.90
C ASN A 101 -11.83 -1.81 -1.91
N LEU A 102 -12.69 -2.50 -2.66
CA LEU A 102 -14.13 -2.21 -2.75
C LEU A 102 -14.97 -2.92 -1.67
N THR A 103 -14.31 -3.63 -0.74
CA THR A 103 -14.98 -4.24 0.42
C THR A 103 -14.92 -3.35 1.66
N ASP A 104 -15.74 -3.71 2.65
CA ASP A 104 -15.66 -3.11 3.98
C ASP A 104 -14.58 -3.72 4.87
N TYR A 105 -13.83 -4.72 4.39
CA TYR A 105 -12.80 -5.40 5.17
C TYR A 105 -11.50 -4.60 5.25
N THR A 106 -10.71 -4.95 6.27
CA THR A 106 -9.40 -4.37 6.49
C THR A 106 -8.34 -5.48 6.53
N ALA A 107 -7.41 -5.46 5.60
CA ALA A 107 -6.24 -6.33 5.62
C ALA A 107 -5.29 -5.93 6.78
N ILE A 108 -4.65 -6.93 7.41
CA ILE A 108 -3.61 -6.68 8.42
C ILE A 108 -2.33 -6.20 7.74
N HIS A 109 -2.00 -6.76 6.58
CA HIS A 109 -0.80 -6.42 5.81
C HIS A 109 -1.25 -5.99 4.40
N GLU A 110 -0.85 -4.80 3.97
CA GLU A 110 -1.16 -4.27 2.63
C GLU A 110 0.10 -4.30 1.73
N ILE A 111 -0.09 -4.48 0.43
CA ILE A 111 0.96 -4.41 -0.58
C ILE A 111 0.70 -3.21 -1.49
N ASP A 112 1.70 -2.34 -1.61
CA ASP A 112 1.61 -1.17 -2.46
C ASP A 112 2.06 -1.46 -3.89
N VAL A 113 1.08 -1.51 -4.80
CA VAL A 113 1.30 -1.61 -6.25
C VAL A 113 0.74 -0.38 -6.97
N THR A 114 0.97 -0.30 -8.28
CA THR A 114 0.35 0.73 -9.12
C THR A 114 -1.17 0.64 -8.99
N PHE A 115 -1.84 1.79 -8.83
CA PHE A 115 -3.29 1.81 -8.72
C PHE A 115 -3.95 1.49 -10.06
N TYR A 116 -4.82 0.49 -10.06
CA TYR A 116 -5.78 0.19 -11.12
C TYR A 116 -7.17 0.24 -10.52
N LYS A 117 -8.08 0.94 -11.20
CA LYS A 117 -9.48 0.93 -10.82
C LYS A 117 -10.03 -0.47 -11.06
N LEU A 118 -10.68 -1.05 -10.05
CA LEU A 118 -11.28 -2.36 -10.13
C LEU A 118 -12.79 -2.26 -10.37
N ASN A 119 -13.34 -3.28 -11.00
CA ASN A 119 -14.77 -3.45 -11.16
C ASN A 119 -15.38 -4.14 -9.93
N ASN A 120 -16.52 -3.65 -9.45
CA ASN A 120 -17.23 -4.25 -8.31
C ASN A 120 -18.08 -5.45 -8.77
N ALA A 121 -17.42 -6.52 -9.23
CA ALA A 121 -18.09 -7.72 -9.70
C ALA A 121 -18.83 -8.45 -8.55
N PRO A 122 -19.86 -9.28 -8.84
CA PRO A 122 -20.71 -9.92 -7.82
C PRO A 122 -19.96 -10.67 -6.72
N TYR A 123 -18.83 -11.32 -7.05
CA TYR A 123 -18.02 -12.10 -6.12
C TYR A 123 -16.70 -11.42 -5.74
N TYR A 124 -16.62 -10.09 -5.86
CA TYR A 124 -15.45 -9.30 -5.44
C TYR A 124 -15.06 -9.61 -3.98
N ARG A 125 -16.03 -9.60 -3.06
CA ARG A 125 -15.81 -9.93 -1.64
C ARG A 125 -15.24 -11.34 -1.42
N HIS A 126 -15.74 -12.33 -2.18
CA HIS A 126 -15.26 -13.71 -2.10
C HIS A 126 -13.81 -13.78 -2.57
N CYS A 127 -13.54 -13.23 -3.76
CA CYS A 127 -12.20 -13.14 -4.32
C CYS A 127 -11.24 -12.46 -3.34
N TRP A 128 -11.64 -11.33 -2.74
CA TRP A 128 -10.83 -10.60 -1.77
C TRP A 128 -10.42 -11.48 -0.58
N LEU A 129 -11.36 -12.12 0.12
CA LEU A 129 -11.06 -12.95 1.29
C LEU A 129 -10.16 -14.15 0.95
N ILE A 130 -10.37 -14.76 -0.22
CA ILE A 130 -9.58 -15.91 -0.69
C ILE A 130 -8.16 -15.49 -1.04
N ILE A 131 -7.98 -14.42 -1.80
CA ILE A 131 -6.65 -13.92 -2.18
C ILE A 131 -5.86 -13.46 -0.96
N GLN A 132 -6.49 -12.74 -0.03
CA GLN A 132 -5.84 -12.31 1.22
C GLN A 132 -5.37 -13.50 2.05
N SER A 133 -6.21 -14.54 2.19
CA SER A 133 -5.87 -15.77 2.90
C SER A 133 -4.75 -16.55 2.22
N ALA A 134 -4.82 -16.70 0.89
CA ALA A 134 -3.81 -17.38 0.11
C ALA A 134 -2.44 -16.70 0.21
N TRP A 135 -2.42 -15.38 0.09
CA TRP A 135 -1.18 -14.62 0.23
C TRP A 135 -0.61 -14.80 1.63
N TYR A 136 -1.45 -14.70 2.67
CA TYR A 136 -1.02 -14.85 4.05
C TYR A 136 -0.34 -16.20 4.28
N PHE A 137 -0.92 -17.30 3.79
CA PHE A 137 -0.35 -18.64 3.90
C PHE A 137 0.99 -18.82 3.17
N ASN A 138 1.27 -18.00 2.14
CA ASN A 138 2.54 -18.01 1.40
C ASN A 138 3.55 -16.95 1.88
N SER A 139 3.15 -16.09 2.81
CA SER A 139 3.99 -15.03 3.35
C SER A 139 4.89 -15.53 4.48
N GLU A 140 5.82 -14.68 4.91
CA GLU A 140 6.60 -14.89 6.13
C GLU A 140 5.77 -14.84 7.42
N HIS A 141 4.53 -14.36 7.36
CA HIS A 141 3.66 -14.18 8.52
C HIS A 141 2.89 -15.44 8.92
N PHE A 142 3.05 -16.54 8.19
CA PHE A 142 2.40 -17.83 8.45
C PHE A 142 3.43 -18.96 8.61
N GLY A 143 3.09 -19.95 9.46
CA GLY A 143 3.89 -21.16 9.65
C GLY A 143 5.06 -21.08 10.64
N HIS A 144 5.36 -19.88 11.15
CA HIS A 144 6.33 -19.68 12.22
C HIS A 144 5.76 -18.72 13.27
N HIS A 145 5.96 -19.06 14.54
CA HIS A 145 5.58 -18.26 15.70
C HIS A 145 6.28 -18.86 16.92
N GLN A 146 6.72 -18.03 17.87
CA GLN A 146 7.44 -18.50 19.06
C GLN A 146 6.69 -19.62 19.81
N HIS A 147 5.36 -19.51 19.92
CA HIS A 147 4.53 -20.58 20.51
C HIS A 147 4.68 -21.94 19.79
N ILE A 148 4.76 -21.92 18.45
CA ILE A 148 4.95 -23.13 17.65
C ILE A 148 6.35 -23.69 17.90
N ASP A 149 7.38 -22.83 17.91
CA ASP A 149 8.76 -23.26 18.10
C ASP A 149 8.96 -23.91 19.48
N PHE A 150 8.43 -23.30 20.53
CA PHE A 150 8.51 -23.83 21.90
C PHE A 150 7.78 -25.17 22.07
N VAL A 151 6.59 -25.30 21.49
CA VAL A 151 5.82 -26.55 21.53
C VAL A 151 6.50 -27.64 20.70
N ASN A 152 6.96 -27.32 19.50
CA ASN A 152 7.57 -28.30 18.61
C ASN A 152 8.97 -28.71 19.05
N HIS A 153 9.73 -27.81 19.67
CA HIS A 153 10.98 -28.17 20.33
C HIS A 153 10.72 -29.23 21.42
N TYR A 154 9.81 -28.94 22.36
CA TYR A 154 9.45 -29.87 23.42
C TYR A 154 8.93 -31.22 22.90
N LEU A 155 8.11 -31.20 21.84
CA LEU A 155 7.64 -32.42 21.19
C LEU A 155 8.77 -33.27 20.62
N LYS A 156 9.82 -32.63 20.09
CA LYS A 156 10.94 -33.31 19.41
C LYS A 156 12.01 -33.78 20.39
N THR A 157 12.34 -32.98 21.40
CA THR A 157 13.49 -33.21 22.29
C THR A 157 13.08 -33.75 23.66
N GLY A 158 11.87 -33.42 24.13
CA GLY A 158 11.49 -33.59 25.54
C GLY A 158 11.97 -32.46 26.44
N ASP A 159 12.78 -31.54 25.92
CA ASP A 159 13.35 -30.43 26.69
C ASP A 159 12.56 -29.15 26.48
N LYS A 160 12.40 -28.36 27.56
CA LYS A 160 11.76 -27.05 27.50
C LYS A 160 12.77 -25.99 27.06
N LEU A 161 12.38 -25.12 26.14
CA LEU A 161 13.17 -23.93 25.82
C LEU A 161 13.12 -22.92 27.00
N PRO A 162 14.10 -22.00 27.11
CA PRO A 162 14.16 -21.03 28.20
C PRO A 162 12.88 -20.20 28.31
N ILE A 163 12.10 -20.41 29.37
CA ILE A 163 10.77 -19.80 29.55
C ILE A 163 10.83 -18.27 29.64
N ASP A 164 11.94 -17.73 30.14
CA ASP A 164 12.15 -16.29 30.26
C ASP A 164 12.25 -15.60 28.90
N SER A 165 12.64 -16.34 27.86
CA SER A 165 12.65 -15.83 26.49
C SER A 165 11.27 -15.88 25.82
N TYR A 166 10.24 -16.46 26.44
CA TYR A 166 8.89 -16.58 25.90
C TYR A 166 8.08 -15.29 26.14
N ASN A 167 7.67 -14.64 25.05
CA ASN A 167 7.01 -13.32 25.05
C ASN A 167 5.48 -13.38 25.18
N PHE A 168 4.91 -14.58 25.39
CA PHE A 168 3.47 -14.79 25.44
C PHE A 168 3.07 -15.45 26.77
N ASP A 169 1.80 -15.85 26.90
CA ASP A 169 1.22 -16.41 28.11
C ASP A 169 1.93 -17.72 28.52
N ARG A 170 2.79 -17.63 29.56
CA ARG A 170 3.63 -18.73 30.06
C ARG A 170 2.81 -19.86 30.65
N ASP A 171 1.75 -19.54 31.41
CA ASP A 171 0.85 -20.55 32.00
C ASP A 171 0.16 -21.39 30.92
N TYR A 172 -0.20 -20.76 29.79
CA TYR A 172 -0.73 -21.48 28.65
C TYR A 172 0.26 -22.48 28.06
N LEU A 173 1.51 -22.05 27.94
CA LEU A 173 2.57 -22.87 27.36
C LEU A 173 2.85 -24.07 28.26
N GLU A 174 2.91 -23.85 29.57
CA GLU A 174 3.08 -24.92 30.55
C GLU A 174 1.91 -25.91 30.52
N LYS A 175 0.66 -25.42 30.43
CA LYS A 175 -0.50 -26.27 30.20
C LYS A 175 -0.36 -27.11 28.93
N LYS A 176 0.20 -26.54 27.86
CA LYS A 176 0.43 -27.27 26.60
C LYS A 176 1.50 -28.35 26.74
N TYR A 177 2.55 -28.12 27.52
CA TYR A 177 3.52 -29.17 27.84
C TYR A 177 2.87 -30.32 28.62
N ASN A 178 2.05 -30.00 29.62
CA ASN A 178 1.30 -31.02 30.36
C ASN A 178 0.33 -31.81 29.45
N ASP A 179 -0.38 -31.14 28.53
CA ASP A 179 -1.24 -31.82 27.55
C ASP A 179 -0.43 -32.82 26.69
N ILE A 180 0.81 -32.47 26.35
CA ILE A 180 1.72 -33.32 25.54
C ILE A 180 2.16 -34.55 26.33
N ASP A 181 2.55 -34.36 27.58
CA ASP A 181 3.00 -35.48 28.42
C ASP A 181 1.86 -36.45 28.69
N GLN A 182 0.64 -35.94 28.95
CA GLN A 182 -0.56 -36.77 29.07
C GLN A 182 -0.87 -37.53 27.77
N ALA A 183 -0.73 -36.89 26.60
CA ALA A 183 -0.93 -37.56 25.32
C ALA A 183 0.13 -38.66 25.07
N LYS A 184 1.38 -38.46 25.49
CA LYS A 184 2.43 -39.51 25.44
C LYS A 184 2.08 -40.70 26.34
N ILE A 185 1.58 -40.45 27.54
CA ILE A 185 1.13 -41.50 28.48
C ILE A 185 0.00 -42.34 27.86
N ILE A 186 -0.96 -41.69 27.20
CA ILE A 186 -2.12 -42.35 26.58
C ILE A 186 -1.80 -42.84 25.15
N GLN A 187 -0.53 -42.76 24.71
CA GLN A 187 -0.05 -43.18 23.39
C GLN A 187 -0.80 -42.54 22.20
N ILE A 188 -1.28 -41.30 22.38
CA ILE A 188 -1.94 -40.55 21.32
C ILE A 188 -0.84 -39.92 20.43
N PRO A 189 -0.86 -40.15 19.10
CA PRO A 189 0.16 -39.59 18.22
C PRO A 189 0.07 -38.07 18.16
N ILE A 190 1.16 -37.38 18.52
CA ILE A 190 1.26 -35.93 18.49
C ILE A 190 2.07 -35.49 17.27
N ASN A 191 1.47 -34.66 16.43
CA ASN A 191 2.09 -34.17 15.21
C ASN A 191 2.58 -32.72 15.40
N GLY A 192 3.86 -32.45 15.18
CA GLY A 192 4.44 -31.10 15.24
C GLY A 192 3.86 -30.11 14.21
N PHE A 193 3.18 -30.61 13.17
CA PHE A 193 2.46 -29.78 12.22
C PHE A 193 1.03 -29.41 12.66
N SER A 194 0.52 -30.02 13.73
CA SER A 194 -0.89 -29.90 14.15
C SER A 194 -1.31 -28.46 14.44
N LEU A 195 -0.46 -27.66 15.09
CA LEU A 195 -0.76 -26.27 15.40
C LEU A 195 -0.93 -25.42 14.14
N VAL A 196 -0.05 -25.60 13.14
CA VAL A 196 -0.11 -24.86 11.88
C VAL A 196 -1.30 -25.30 11.04
N SER A 197 -1.64 -26.60 11.04
CA SER A 197 -2.84 -27.10 10.38
C SER A 197 -4.13 -26.57 11.03
N GLN A 198 -4.21 -26.56 12.36
CA GLN A 198 -5.36 -25.99 13.09
C GLN A 198 -5.50 -24.49 12.82
N TRP A 199 -4.38 -23.78 12.74
CA TRP A 199 -4.35 -22.38 12.38
C TRP A 199 -4.86 -22.12 10.96
N TYR A 200 -4.36 -22.87 9.99
CA TYR A 200 -4.80 -22.84 8.60
C TYR A 200 -6.32 -23.05 8.47
N PHE A 201 -6.83 -24.14 9.05
CA PHE A 201 -8.27 -24.44 8.99
C PHE A 201 -9.13 -23.51 9.83
N GLY A 202 -8.59 -22.93 10.90
CA GLY A 202 -9.26 -21.88 11.67
C GLY A 202 -9.53 -20.63 10.82
N ILE A 203 -8.54 -20.19 10.03
CA ILE A 203 -8.71 -19.06 9.11
C ILE A 203 -9.72 -19.41 8.00
N LEU A 204 -9.61 -20.58 7.38
CA LEU A 204 -10.56 -21.00 6.33
C LEU A 204 -11.99 -21.12 6.85
N PHE A 205 -12.17 -21.69 8.05
CA PHE A 205 -13.49 -21.79 8.68
C PHE A 205 -14.11 -20.42 8.92
N LEU A 206 -13.31 -19.44 9.36
CA LEU A 206 -13.77 -18.06 9.55
C LEU A 206 -14.17 -17.40 8.23
N VAL A 207 -13.44 -17.66 7.14
CA VAL A 207 -13.82 -17.21 5.78
C VAL A 207 -15.14 -17.85 5.34
N CYS A 208 -15.32 -19.15 5.54
CA CYS A 208 -16.58 -19.83 5.22
C CYS A 208 -17.76 -19.25 6.01
N LYS A 209 -17.59 -19.03 7.32
CA LYS A 209 -18.62 -18.41 8.17
C LYS A 209 -18.96 -17.00 7.71
N GLU A 210 -17.96 -16.19 7.37
CA GLU A 210 -18.19 -14.82 6.89
C GLU A 210 -18.88 -14.80 5.51
N LEU A 211 -18.57 -15.74 4.63
CA LEU A 211 -19.15 -15.83 3.29
C LEU A 211 -20.46 -16.63 3.23
N ASP A 212 -20.92 -17.16 4.37
CA ASP A 212 -22.09 -18.05 4.44
C ASP A 212 -21.96 -19.29 3.54
N LEU A 213 -20.74 -19.84 3.47
CA LEU A 213 -20.41 -21.04 2.70
C LEU A 213 -20.64 -22.31 3.52
N SER A 214 -20.75 -23.43 2.82
CA SER A 214 -20.86 -24.75 3.46
C SER A 214 -19.66 -25.01 4.37
N THR A 215 -19.93 -25.63 5.52
CA THR A 215 -18.90 -26.05 6.48
C THR A 215 -18.87 -27.58 6.68
N THR A 216 -19.50 -28.34 5.79
CA THR A 216 -19.63 -29.82 5.86
C THR A 216 -18.30 -30.55 5.89
N HIS A 217 -17.27 -30.01 5.23
CA HIS A 217 -15.92 -30.59 5.22
C HIS A 217 -15.07 -30.25 6.44
N PHE A 218 -15.61 -29.47 7.39
CA PHE A 218 -14.96 -29.15 8.65
C PHE A 218 -15.50 -30.03 9.77
N LYS A 219 -14.62 -30.44 10.68
CA LYS A 219 -14.97 -31.24 11.86
C LYS A 219 -15.59 -30.33 12.92
N ILE A 220 -16.91 -30.21 12.85
CA ILE A 220 -17.75 -29.52 13.84
C ILE A 220 -18.46 -30.57 14.69
N LYS A 221 -18.37 -30.43 16.02
CA LYS A 221 -19.10 -31.27 16.97
C LYS A 221 -19.80 -30.40 17.98
N ILE A 222 -21.07 -30.67 18.25
CA ILE A 222 -21.79 -30.05 19.38
C ILE A 222 -21.78 -31.05 20.54
N LYS A 223 -21.34 -30.60 21.72
CA LYS A 223 -21.36 -31.39 22.95
C LYS A 223 -21.61 -30.46 24.14
N ASP A 224 -22.57 -30.81 25.00
CA ASP A 224 -22.94 -30.05 26.20
C ASP A 224 -23.18 -28.55 25.90
N ASN A 225 -23.97 -28.23 24.86
CA ASN A 225 -24.27 -26.86 24.40
C ASN A 225 -23.06 -26.04 23.91
N ARG A 226 -21.90 -26.69 23.70
CA ARG A 226 -20.70 -26.07 23.12
C ARG A 226 -20.44 -26.60 21.73
N GLU A 227 -20.09 -25.68 20.84
CA GLU A 227 -19.61 -26.00 19.50
C GLU A 227 -18.08 -26.18 19.54
N TYR A 228 -17.60 -27.29 19.00
CA TYR A 228 -16.19 -27.60 18.80
C TYR A 228 -15.89 -27.60 17.31
N ASN A 229 -15.41 -26.48 16.82
CA ASN A 229 -15.07 -26.22 15.41
C ASN A 229 -13.55 -25.95 15.25
N PRO A 230 -13.02 -25.75 14.02
CA PRO A 230 -11.60 -25.48 13.81
C PRO A 230 -11.04 -24.30 14.63
N LEU A 231 -11.80 -23.23 14.86
CA LEU A 231 -11.36 -22.09 15.67
C LEU A 231 -11.22 -22.43 17.16
N THR A 232 -12.10 -23.27 17.71
CA THR A 232 -11.97 -23.73 19.10
C THR A 232 -10.73 -24.60 19.32
N LYS A 233 -10.32 -25.36 18.28
CA LYS A 233 -9.10 -26.19 18.31
C LYS A 233 -7.84 -25.35 18.14
N MET A 234 -7.95 -24.22 17.45
CA MET A 234 -6.85 -23.31 17.20
C MET A 234 -6.35 -22.66 18.49
N SER A 235 -5.03 -22.72 18.70
CA SER A 235 -4.37 -22.13 19.86
C SER A 235 -4.68 -20.64 19.98
N ARG A 236 -5.02 -20.18 21.19
CA ARG A 236 -5.33 -18.75 21.46
C ARG A 236 -4.21 -17.80 21.04
N GLN A 237 -2.94 -18.24 21.10
CA GLN A 237 -1.79 -17.44 20.70
C GLN A 237 -1.75 -17.18 19.19
N LEU A 238 -2.35 -18.07 18.39
CA LEU A 238 -2.38 -17.96 16.94
C LEU A 238 -3.63 -17.22 16.44
N ARG A 239 -4.70 -17.10 17.25
CA ARG A 239 -5.99 -16.47 16.84
C ARG A 239 -5.85 -15.03 16.35
N PRO A 240 -4.99 -14.20 16.96
CA PRO A 240 -4.73 -12.86 16.44
C PRO A 240 -4.03 -12.82 15.08
N LEU A 241 -3.40 -13.91 14.66
CA LEU A 241 -2.55 -13.93 13.47
C LEU A 241 -3.39 -14.38 12.27
N ALA A 242 -4.04 -13.41 11.61
CA ALA A 242 -4.89 -13.65 10.45
C ALA A 242 -4.64 -12.59 9.35
N PRO A 243 -5.08 -12.83 8.09
CA PRO A 243 -4.86 -11.89 6.99
C PRO A 243 -5.65 -10.59 7.14
N PHE A 244 -6.74 -10.64 7.89
CA PHE A 244 -7.73 -9.57 8.02
C PHE A 244 -7.96 -9.23 9.50
N LYS A 245 -8.50 -8.03 9.74
CA LYS A 245 -8.83 -7.57 11.09
C LYS A 245 -10.02 -8.37 11.65
N ILE A 246 -9.81 -8.99 12.81
CA ILE A 246 -10.81 -9.81 13.52
C ILE A 246 -11.20 -9.15 14.82
N ILE A 247 -12.47 -9.27 15.17
CA ILE A 247 -13.02 -8.84 16.44
C ILE A 247 -13.51 -10.06 17.21
N GLU A 248 -13.16 -10.10 18.49
CA GLU A 248 -13.61 -11.06 19.48
C GLU A 248 -14.53 -10.36 20.46
N CYS A 249 -15.73 -10.91 20.62
CA CYS A 249 -16.70 -10.52 21.63
C CYS A 249 -16.82 -11.66 22.65
N ASP A 250 -16.34 -11.45 23.87
CA ASP A 250 -16.32 -12.46 24.94
C ASP A 250 -17.31 -12.09 26.05
N ILE A 251 -17.95 -13.06 26.71
CA ILE A 251 -18.85 -12.78 27.83
C ILE A 251 -18.03 -12.31 29.04
N LYS A 252 -18.31 -11.10 29.54
CA LYS A 252 -17.67 -10.58 30.75
C LYS A 252 -18.14 -11.38 31.96
N CYS A 253 -17.17 -11.91 32.71
CA CYS A 253 -17.41 -12.62 33.97
C CYS A 253 -18.54 -13.66 33.85
N ALA A 254 -18.55 -14.48 32.78
CA ALA A 254 -19.68 -15.37 32.44
C ALA A 254 -20.30 -16.08 33.66
N PHE A 255 -19.47 -16.70 34.50
CA PHE A 255 -19.95 -17.43 35.68
C PHE A 255 -20.64 -16.51 36.71
N PRO A 256 -19.97 -15.51 37.30
CA PRO A 256 -20.62 -14.51 38.16
C PRO A 256 -21.86 -13.87 37.53
N THR A 257 -21.82 -13.51 36.25
CA THR A 257 -22.94 -12.89 35.54
C THR A 257 -24.19 -13.77 35.55
N PHE A 258 -24.06 -15.07 35.27
CA PHE A 258 -25.23 -15.96 35.29
C PHE A 258 -25.70 -16.27 36.70
N LEU A 259 -24.79 -16.34 37.68
CA LEU A 259 -25.15 -16.57 39.09
C LEU A 259 -25.88 -15.37 39.70
N ASP A 260 -25.46 -14.15 39.37
CA ASP A 260 -26.17 -12.91 39.72
C ASP A 260 -27.57 -12.89 39.12
N ALA A 261 -27.71 -13.21 37.83
CA ALA A 261 -28.99 -13.25 37.15
C ALA A 261 -29.99 -14.26 37.76
N LEU A 262 -29.50 -15.26 38.48
CA LEU A 262 -30.32 -16.28 39.16
C LEU A 262 -30.64 -15.88 40.60
N SER A 263 -29.63 -15.48 41.34
CA SER A 263 -29.76 -15.15 42.76
C SER A 263 -30.35 -13.76 43.01
N GLY A 264 -30.43 -12.91 41.97
CA GLY A 264 -30.76 -11.49 42.11
C GLY A 264 -29.59 -10.64 42.63
N ALA A 265 -28.42 -11.25 42.85
CA ALA A 265 -27.23 -10.54 43.28
C ALA A 265 -26.74 -9.55 42.20
N LYS A 266 -26.03 -8.51 42.65
CA LYS A 266 -25.42 -7.47 41.79
C LYS A 266 -23.91 -7.37 42.06
N LEU A 267 -23.23 -8.51 41.97
CA LEU A 267 -21.82 -8.71 42.34
C LEU A 267 -20.93 -9.14 41.17
N LYS A 268 -21.44 -9.36 39.96
CA LYS A 268 -20.72 -9.95 38.80
C LYS A 268 -19.35 -9.32 38.52
N ASP A 269 -19.24 -8.00 38.68
CA ASP A 269 -17.99 -7.25 38.46
C ASP A 269 -17.07 -7.23 39.69
N LYS A 270 -17.60 -7.56 40.87
CA LYS A 270 -16.91 -7.54 42.16
C LYS A 270 -16.41 -8.92 42.59
N VAL A 271 -17.04 -10.02 42.18
CA VAL A 271 -16.71 -11.38 42.64
C VAL A 271 -15.21 -11.68 42.55
N TYR A 272 -14.61 -11.50 41.38
CA TYR A 272 -13.18 -11.78 41.21
C TYR A 272 -12.29 -10.80 41.96
N ASN A 273 -12.67 -9.52 42.05
CA ASN A 273 -11.89 -8.53 42.79
C ASN A 273 -11.92 -8.82 44.31
N ASN A 274 -13.06 -9.31 44.82
CA ASN A 274 -13.21 -9.74 46.21
C ASN A 274 -12.33 -10.97 46.49
N LEU A 275 -12.27 -11.93 45.56
CA LEU A 275 -11.38 -13.08 45.67
C LEU A 275 -9.90 -12.69 45.60
N MET A 276 -9.53 -11.80 44.70
CA MET A 276 -8.15 -11.28 44.62
C MET A 276 -7.71 -10.68 45.96
N LYS A 277 -8.57 -9.85 46.58
CA LYS A 277 -8.29 -9.22 47.88
C LYS A 277 -8.26 -10.24 49.02
N SER A 278 -9.22 -11.14 49.09
CA SER A 278 -9.33 -12.09 50.21
C SER A 278 -8.30 -13.20 50.18
N GLN A 279 -7.81 -13.58 49.00
CA GLN A 279 -6.85 -14.68 48.83
C GLN A 279 -5.44 -14.21 48.41
N SER A 280 -5.24 -12.91 48.17
CA SER A 280 -3.98 -12.35 47.65
C SER A 280 -3.50 -13.01 46.36
N ILE A 281 -4.44 -13.26 45.43
CA ILE A 281 -4.18 -13.91 44.14
C ILE A 281 -4.45 -12.97 42.97
N SER A 282 -3.92 -13.32 41.80
CA SER A 282 -4.23 -12.62 40.54
C SER A 282 -5.68 -12.84 40.11
N ARG A 283 -6.16 -11.98 39.21
CA ARG A 283 -7.50 -12.11 38.62
C ARG A 283 -7.70 -13.45 37.89
N SER A 284 -6.69 -13.91 37.17
CA SER A 284 -6.72 -15.18 36.42
C SER A 284 -6.86 -16.36 37.37
N GLU A 285 -6.09 -16.37 38.45
CA GLU A 285 -6.18 -17.38 39.51
C GLU A 285 -7.54 -17.34 40.21
N ALA A 286 -8.07 -16.14 40.50
CA ALA A 286 -9.42 -15.99 41.07
C ALA A 286 -10.51 -16.58 40.16
N LYS A 287 -10.43 -16.35 38.83
CA LYS A 287 -11.36 -16.93 37.85
C LYS A 287 -11.26 -18.47 37.83
N ILE A 288 -10.04 -19.01 37.82
CA ILE A 288 -9.81 -20.47 37.84
C ILE A 288 -10.35 -21.08 39.14
N MET A 289 -10.05 -20.47 40.29
CA MET A 289 -10.50 -20.92 41.60
C MET A 289 -12.03 -20.93 41.70
N PHE A 290 -12.68 -19.83 41.29
CA PHE A 290 -14.14 -19.72 41.28
C PHE A 290 -14.80 -20.80 40.43
N ASN A 291 -14.33 -20.96 39.18
CA ASN A 291 -14.86 -21.98 38.28
C ASN A 291 -14.62 -23.40 38.81
N LYS A 292 -13.45 -23.67 39.42
CA LYS A 292 -13.14 -24.97 40.02
C LYS A 292 -14.09 -25.30 41.16
N ILE A 293 -14.32 -24.36 42.07
CA ILE A 293 -15.16 -24.58 43.26
C ILE A 293 -16.63 -24.76 42.87
N CYS A 294 -17.15 -23.94 41.96
CA CYS A 294 -18.54 -24.08 41.51
C CYS A 294 -18.80 -25.40 40.78
N ASN A 295 -17.79 -25.97 40.09
CA ASN A 295 -17.91 -27.24 39.37
C ASN A 295 -17.54 -28.48 40.22
N SER A 296 -17.00 -28.34 41.43
CA SER A 296 -16.49 -29.47 42.24
C SER A 296 -17.46 -29.98 43.28
N SER A 297 -18.77 -29.80 43.07
CA SER A 297 -19.79 -30.00 44.10
C SER A 297 -19.89 -31.42 44.64
N GLU A 298 -19.54 -32.43 43.84
CA GLU A 298 -19.44 -33.82 44.27
C GLU A 298 -18.29 -34.08 45.26
N TYR A 299 -17.33 -33.15 45.38
CA TYR A 299 -16.07 -33.35 46.12
C TYR A 299 -15.84 -32.34 47.25
N LYS A 300 -16.79 -31.42 47.49
CA LYS A 300 -16.65 -30.38 48.51
C LYS A 300 -17.87 -30.29 49.41
N LEU A 301 -17.63 -30.14 50.71
CA LEU A 301 -18.69 -29.97 51.71
C LEU A 301 -19.43 -28.64 51.51
N LYS A 302 -20.76 -28.63 51.69
CA LYS A 302 -21.59 -27.40 51.61
C LYS A 302 -21.05 -26.27 52.48
N TYR A 303 -20.52 -26.59 53.67
CA TYR A 303 -19.88 -25.63 54.57
C TYR A 303 -18.67 -24.93 53.95
N PHE A 304 -17.80 -25.69 53.26
CA PHE A 304 -16.65 -25.12 52.55
C PHE A 304 -17.10 -24.16 51.47
N THR A 305 -18.07 -24.58 50.64
CA THR A 305 -18.57 -23.76 49.54
C THR A 305 -19.32 -22.51 50.04
N THR A 306 -19.99 -22.60 51.18
CA THR A 306 -20.61 -21.46 51.86
C THR A 306 -19.56 -20.40 52.23
N LYS A 307 -18.50 -20.80 52.94
CA LYS A 307 -17.39 -19.89 53.28
C LYS A 307 -16.76 -19.26 52.04
N PHE A 308 -16.61 -20.04 50.97
CA PHE A 308 -16.10 -19.54 49.70
C PHE A 308 -16.99 -18.46 49.10
N PHE A 309 -18.32 -18.67 49.02
CA PHE A 309 -19.21 -17.65 48.48
C PHE A 309 -19.31 -16.39 49.36
N ILE A 310 -19.16 -16.52 50.69
CA ILE A 310 -19.01 -15.35 51.58
C ILE A 310 -17.77 -14.55 51.18
N SER A 311 -16.63 -15.20 50.92
CA SER A 311 -15.40 -14.50 50.47
C SER A 311 -15.54 -13.83 49.10
N CYS A 312 -16.48 -14.30 48.27
CA CYS A 312 -16.86 -13.66 47.01
C CYS A 312 -17.78 -12.44 47.21
N GLY A 313 -18.36 -12.27 48.40
CA GLY A 313 -19.26 -11.16 48.77
C GLY A 313 -20.75 -11.49 48.71
N TYR A 314 -21.16 -12.75 48.50
CA TYR A 314 -22.57 -13.12 48.48
C TYR A 314 -23.18 -13.13 49.90
N SER A 315 -24.42 -12.68 50.04
CA SER A 315 -25.20 -12.77 51.29
C SER A 315 -25.69 -14.20 51.53
N GLN A 316 -26.11 -14.50 52.77
CA GLN A 316 -26.61 -15.82 53.14
C GLN A 316 -27.83 -16.26 52.32
N GLU A 317 -28.70 -15.31 51.97
CA GLU A 317 -29.87 -15.53 51.11
C GLU A 317 -29.44 -15.97 49.70
N HIS A 318 -28.53 -15.22 49.06
CA HIS A 318 -27.98 -15.59 47.75
C HIS A 318 -27.28 -16.96 47.80
N ILE A 319 -26.51 -17.23 48.85
CA ILE A 319 -25.75 -18.49 48.99
C ILE A 319 -26.67 -19.71 49.02
N THR A 320 -27.81 -19.62 49.70
CA THR A 320 -28.78 -20.73 49.75
C THR A 320 -29.23 -21.13 48.34
N MET A 321 -29.49 -20.14 47.50
CA MET A 321 -29.86 -20.35 46.10
C MET A 321 -28.68 -20.87 45.25
N LEU A 322 -27.47 -20.36 45.46
CA LEU A 322 -26.27 -20.85 44.77
C LEU A 322 -25.91 -22.28 45.15
N LEU A 323 -26.14 -22.68 46.40
CA LEU A 323 -25.92 -24.05 46.88
C LEU A 323 -26.90 -25.03 46.24
N TYR A 324 -28.14 -24.62 45.95
CA TYR A 324 -29.10 -25.42 45.18
C TYR A 324 -28.57 -25.74 43.78
N TYR A 325 -27.92 -24.81 43.09
CA TYR A 325 -27.40 -25.08 41.74
C TYR A 325 -26.07 -25.84 41.75
N THR A 326 -25.22 -25.58 42.75
CA THR A 326 -23.90 -26.20 42.81
C THR A 326 -23.99 -27.63 43.36
N HIS A 327 -24.70 -27.89 44.46
CA HIS A 327 -24.73 -29.21 45.15
C HIS A 327 -26.02 -29.99 44.91
N ASN A 328 -26.57 -29.96 43.71
CA ASN A 328 -27.74 -30.74 43.34
C ASN A 328 -27.34 -31.93 42.47
N ASP A 329 -27.55 -33.13 43.01
CA ASP A 329 -27.17 -34.40 42.39
C ASP A 329 -27.92 -34.68 41.07
N HIS A 330 -29.07 -34.02 40.87
CA HIS A 330 -29.86 -34.11 39.65
C HIS A 330 -29.48 -33.04 38.60
N LEU A 331 -28.64 -32.05 38.95
CA LEU A 331 -28.25 -30.95 38.07
C LEU A 331 -26.74 -30.80 38.00
N LYS A 332 -26.14 -31.20 36.87
CA LYS A 332 -24.72 -30.93 36.60
C LYS A 332 -24.52 -29.43 36.37
N PHE A 333 -23.94 -28.75 37.36
CA PHE A 333 -23.68 -27.31 37.31
C PHE A 333 -23.02 -26.86 36.00
N TYR A 334 -22.02 -27.60 35.51
CA TYR A 334 -21.36 -27.32 34.24
C TYR A 334 -22.33 -27.27 33.04
N GLN A 335 -23.24 -28.25 32.89
CA GLN A 335 -24.18 -28.29 31.76
C GLN A 335 -25.18 -27.14 31.82
N PHE A 336 -25.56 -26.74 33.03
CA PHE A 336 -26.39 -25.56 33.24
C PHE A 336 -25.67 -24.29 32.78
N MET A 337 -24.39 -24.13 33.13
CA MET A 337 -23.59 -22.96 32.73
C MET A 337 -23.40 -22.89 31.22
N THR A 338 -23.07 -23.99 30.55
CA THR A 338 -22.88 -23.99 29.09
C THR A 338 -24.17 -23.68 28.33
N ARG A 339 -25.34 -24.08 28.86
CA ARG A 339 -26.64 -23.67 28.30
C ARG A 339 -26.86 -22.16 28.40
N ARG A 340 -26.43 -21.53 29.50
CA ARG A 340 -26.50 -20.07 29.67
C ARG A 340 -25.54 -19.33 28.73
N GLU A 341 -24.31 -19.85 28.56
CA GLU A 341 -23.34 -19.34 27.58
C GLU A 341 -23.94 -19.35 26.17
N GLU A 342 -24.53 -20.48 25.75
CA GLU A 342 -25.18 -20.61 24.44
C GLU A 342 -26.32 -19.60 24.27
N ASN A 343 -27.22 -19.49 25.25
CA ASN A 343 -28.33 -18.54 25.18
C ASN A 343 -27.84 -17.08 25.10
N ALA A 344 -26.82 -16.72 25.87
CA ALA A 344 -26.23 -15.39 25.84
C ALA A 344 -25.63 -15.07 24.46
N ILE A 345 -24.81 -15.97 23.90
CA ILE A 345 -24.21 -15.81 22.58
C ILE A 345 -25.29 -15.72 21.49
N ASN A 346 -26.27 -16.63 21.50
CA ASN A 346 -27.32 -16.65 20.48
C ASN A 346 -28.19 -15.40 20.52
N THR A 347 -28.49 -14.90 21.72
CA THR A 347 -29.22 -13.64 21.90
C THR A 347 -28.40 -12.47 21.36
N PHE A 348 -27.12 -12.41 21.71
CA PHE A 348 -26.20 -11.37 21.25
C PHE A 348 -26.02 -11.38 19.74
N VAL A 349 -25.90 -12.57 19.12
CA VAL A 349 -25.82 -12.75 17.67
C VAL A 349 -27.05 -12.19 16.98
N LYS A 350 -28.25 -12.58 17.42
CA LYS A 350 -29.52 -12.12 16.82
C LYS A 350 -29.77 -10.64 17.01
N GLN A 351 -29.45 -10.08 18.18
CA GLN A 351 -29.64 -8.65 18.47
C GLN A 351 -28.76 -7.73 17.64
N ASN A 352 -27.64 -8.26 17.13
CA ASN A 352 -26.60 -7.50 16.43
C ASN A 352 -26.36 -7.95 14.98
N ASN A 353 -27.19 -8.85 14.44
CA ASN A 353 -27.07 -9.42 13.09
C ASN A 353 -25.66 -9.99 12.82
N LEU A 354 -25.18 -10.83 13.73
CA LEU A 354 -23.84 -11.46 13.69
C LEU A 354 -23.90 -12.96 13.37
N GLU A 355 -24.88 -13.42 12.60
CA GLU A 355 -25.12 -14.85 12.28
C GLU A 355 -23.91 -15.49 11.57
N ARG A 356 -23.15 -14.65 10.85
CA ARG A 356 -21.90 -14.99 10.15
C ARG A 356 -20.68 -15.06 11.06
N GLY A 357 -20.84 -14.72 12.34
CA GLY A 357 -19.80 -14.89 13.34
C GLY A 357 -19.52 -16.37 13.61
N ALA A 358 -18.27 -16.67 13.93
CA ALA A 358 -17.84 -17.99 14.31
C ALA A 358 -17.78 -18.10 15.84
N ARG A 359 -18.50 -19.08 16.38
CA ARG A 359 -18.67 -19.29 17.81
C ARG A 359 -17.44 -19.97 18.43
N LEU A 360 -16.95 -19.45 19.55
CA LEU A 360 -16.11 -20.17 20.51
C LEU A 360 -16.98 -20.68 21.68
N HIS A 361 -16.40 -21.12 22.78
CA HIS A 361 -17.18 -21.59 23.92
C HIS A 361 -18.00 -20.46 24.58
N ASP A 362 -17.34 -19.38 24.96
CA ASP A 362 -17.86 -18.21 25.65
C ASP A 362 -17.71 -16.90 24.85
N ALA A 363 -17.21 -16.98 23.62
CA ALA A 363 -16.96 -15.84 22.76
C ALA A 363 -17.46 -16.03 21.32
N LEU A 364 -17.53 -14.92 20.58
CA LEU A 364 -17.87 -14.85 19.16
C LEU A 364 -16.76 -14.11 18.41
N LEU A 365 -16.25 -14.68 17.32
CA LEU A 365 -15.30 -14.04 16.42
C LEU A 365 -15.96 -13.68 15.10
N PHE A 366 -15.69 -12.50 14.57
CA PHE A 366 -16.12 -12.14 13.22
C PHE A 366 -15.12 -11.17 12.56
N LEU A 367 -15.22 -11.05 11.24
CA LEU A 367 -14.37 -10.12 10.49
C LEU A 367 -14.85 -8.70 10.69
N ASP A 368 -13.89 -7.80 10.96
CA ASP A 368 -14.20 -6.38 11.08
C ASP A 368 -14.59 -5.83 9.71
N THR A 369 -15.84 -5.40 9.60
CA THR A 369 -16.30 -4.57 8.50
C THR A 369 -16.36 -3.12 9.01
N LYS A 370 -15.92 -2.14 8.22
CA LYS A 370 -15.94 -0.71 8.61
C LYS A 370 -17.33 -0.23 9.10
N LEU A 371 -18.40 -0.87 8.62
CA LEU A 371 -19.79 -0.68 9.07
C LEU A 371 -20.10 -1.19 10.49
N LYS A 372 -19.22 -2.00 11.09
CA LYS A 372 -19.33 -2.54 12.46
C LYS A 372 -18.43 -1.79 13.46
N ALA A 373 -17.28 -1.28 13.03
CA ALA A 373 -16.26 -0.72 13.93
C ALA A 373 -16.60 0.61 14.63
N GLU A 374 -17.19 1.56 13.90
CA GLU A 374 -17.60 2.87 14.43
C GLU A 374 -19.04 2.85 14.98
N SER A 375 -19.71 1.70 14.90
CA SER A 375 -21.14 1.48 15.19
C SER A 375 -21.39 0.49 16.33
N TYR A 376 -20.39 0.20 17.18
CA TYR A 376 -20.54 -0.70 18.33
C TYR A 376 -21.38 -0.13 19.49
N ASN A 377 -22.51 0.52 19.17
CA ASN A 377 -23.72 0.46 20.00
C ASN A 377 -24.31 -0.97 19.91
N LEU A 378 -23.48 -1.99 20.15
CA LEU A 378 -23.93 -3.37 20.15
C LEU A 378 -24.93 -3.49 21.29
N LYS A 379 -26.09 -4.04 20.96
CA LYS A 379 -27.13 -4.28 21.92
C LYS A 379 -26.68 -5.43 22.80
N VAL A 380 -26.61 -5.15 24.08
CA VAL A 380 -26.23 -6.08 25.13
C VAL A 380 -27.43 -6.25 26.04
N ASN A 381 -27.74 -7.49 26.42
CA ASN A 381 -28.85 -7.77 27.31
C ASN A 381 -28.54 -7.21 28.71
N GLN A 382 -29.55 -6.64 29.41
CA GLN A 382 -29.39 -6.04 30.74
C GLN A 382 -28.70 -6.98 31.75
N ASN A 383 -28.85 -8.30 31.56
CA ASN A 383 -28.36 -9.32 32.48
C ASN A 383 -27.04 -9.99 32.03
N CYS A 384 -26.42 -9.60 30.92
CA CYS A 384 -25.19 -10.22 30.44
C CYS A 384 -24.34 -9.27 29.61
N ASP A 385 -23.12 -8.95 30.07
CA ASP A 385 -22.22 -8.04 29.36
C ASP A 385 -21.23 -8.75 28.44
N PHE A 386 -20.86 -8.10 27.34
CA PHE A 386 -19.81 -8.54 26.42
C PHE A 386 -18.61 -7.59 26.46
N GLY A 387 -17.41 -8.18 26.41
CA GLY A 387 -16.13 -7.50 26.25
C GLY A 387 -15.71 -7.54 24.79
N PHE A 388 -15.15 -6.44 24.30
CA PHE A 388 -14.79 -6.25 22.90
C PHE A 388 -13.29 -6.14 22.73
N LYS A 389 -12.73 -6.94 21.82
CA LYS A 389 -11.30 -6.94 21.55
C LYS A 389 -11.03 -7.03 20.06
N VAL A 390 -10.27 -6.07 19.54
CA VAL A 390 -9.62 -6.22 18.23
C VAL A 390 -8.41 -7.12 18.42
N LEU A 391 -8.39 -8.30 17.80
CA LEU A 391 -7.36 -9.30 18.06
C LEU A 391 -5.97 -8.83 17.58
N LYS A 392 -5.90 -8.22 16.40
CA LYS A 392 -4.69 -7.64 15.83
C LYS A 392 -4.99 -6.36 15.07
N ARG A 393 -4.17 -5.34 15.28
CA ARG A 393 -4.28 -4.07 14.57
C ARG A 393 -3.61 -4.17 13.19
N PRO A 394 -4.12 -3.47 12.17
CA PRO A 394 -3.45 -3.41 10.87
C PRO A 394 -2.05 -2.83 10.98
N VAL A 395 -1.12 -3.42 10.24
CA VAL A 395 0.27 -2.97 10.15
C VAL A 395 0.33 -1.82 9.15
N CYS A 396 0.79 -0.66 9.59
CA CYS A 396 0.93 0.52 8.76
C CYS A 396 2.42 0.75 8.49
N LYS A 397 2.90 0.30 7.32
CA LYS A 397 4.27 0.59 6.86
C LYS A 397 4.21 1.73 5.86
N GLU A 398 5.07 2.72 6.05
CA GLU A 398 5.25 3.77 5.04
C GLU A 398 5.91 3.18 3.79
N SER A 399 5.48 3.63 2.63
CA SER A 399 6.03 3.25 1.34
C SER A 399 5.87 4.43 0.39
N PHE A 400 6.87 4.60 -0.48
CA PHE A 400 6.81 5.58 -1.55
C PHE A 400 7.60 5.04 -2.74
N LYS A 401 6.99 5.06 -3.92
CA LYS A 401 7.68 4.81 -5.20
C LYS A 401 6.91 5.49 -6.33
N LEU A 402 7.60 5.76 -7.43
CA LEU A 402 6.96 6.19 -8.67
C LEU A 402 6.63 4.97 -9.52
N SER A 403 5.49 5.01 -10.21
CA SER A 403 5.06 4.00 -11.17
C SER A 403 5.21 4.49 -12.61
N ASN A 404 5.25 3.56 -13.55
CA ASN A 404 5.28 3.85 -14.99
C ASN A 404 3.90 4.27 -15.55
N LYS A 405 2.92 4.53 -14.69
CA LYS A 405 1.55 4.92 -15.08
C LYS A 405 1.61 6.29 -15.77
N ARG A 406 1.32 6.31 -17.07
CA ARG A 406 1.18 7.55 -17.85
C ARG A 406 -0.21 8.13 -17.62
N LEU A 407 -0.28 9.30 -17.01
CA LEU A 407 -1.54 10.02 -16.83
C LEU A 407 -1.89 10.85 -18.07
N PRO A 408 -3.19 10.96 -18.41
CA PRO A 408 -3.64 11.64 -19.63
C PRO A 408 -3.52 13.17 -19.57
N TYR A 409 -3.38 13.75 -18.36
CA TYR A 409 -3.38 15.20 -18.15
C TYR A 409 -2.09 15.64 -17.49
N ALA A 410 -1.47 16.71 -18.00
CA ALA A 410 -0.24 17.29 -17.42
C ALA A 410 -0.45 17.85 -16.00
N TYR A 411 -1.70 18.15 -15.63
CA TYR A 411 -2.07 18.64 -14.30
C TYR A 411 -3.22 17.81 -13.73
N MET A 412 -3.02 17.31 -12.52
CA MET A 412 -4.05 16.64 -11.71
C MET A 412 -4.12 17.31 -10.34
N ASN A 413 -5.32 17.73 -9.94
CA ASN A 413 -5.53 18.39 -8.66
C ASN A 413 -5.53 17.34 -7.53
N SER A 414 -4.79 17.61 -6.45
CA SER A 414 -4.74 16.77 -5.26
C SER A 414 -6.05 16.65 -4.49
N ILE A 415 -7.00 17.57 -4.69
CA ILE A 415 -8.29 17.56 -4.02
C ILE A 415 -9.38 17.07 -5.01
N PRO A 416 -10.15 16.01 -4.66
CA PRO A 416 -11.23 15.52 -5.51
C PRO A 416 -12.37 16.55 -5.61
N LYS A 417 -13.08 16.53 -6.74
CA LYS A 417 -14.30 17.33 -6.91
C LYS A 417 -15.41 16.82 -5.97
N GLY A 418 -16.25 17.72 -5.48
CA GLY A 418 -17.42 17.37 -4.66
C GLY A 418 -17.18 17.33 -3.14
N LEU A 419 -15.96 17.66 -2.67
CA LEU A 419 -15.77 17.97 -1.25
C LEU A 419 -16.22 19.41 -0.98
N ASN A 420 -17.13 19.59 -0.02
CA ASN A 420 -17.56 20.91 0.46
C ASN A 420 -16.46 21.58 1.31
N LEU A 421 -15.34 21.91 0.67
CA LEU A 421 -14.16 22.53 1.29
C LEU A 421 -13.71 23.74 0.49
N ILE A 422 -13.35 24.82 1.19
CA ILE A 422 -12.64 25.96 0.60
C ILE A 422 -11.20 25.51 0.35
N ALA A 423 -10.90 25.16 -0.90
CA ALA A 423 -9.58 24.70 -1.31
C ALA A 423 -8.69 25.82 -1.86
N ARG A 424 -9.28 26.99 -2.16
CA ARG A 424 -8.58 28.13 -2.76
C ARG A 424 -9.24 29.44 -2.36
N HIS A 425 -8.42 30.45 -2.12
CA HIS A 425 -8.83 31.83 -1.91
C HIS A 425 -8.05 32.72 -2.87
N ASP A 426 -8.76 33.41 -3.76
CA ASP A 426 -8.19 34.39 -4.67
C ASP A 426 -8.28 35.77 -3.99
N TYR A 427 -7.18 36.51 -3.95
CA TYR A 427 -7.23 37.95 -3.66
C TYR A 427 -7.85 38.67 -4.87
N SER A 428 -8.08 39.99 -4.79
CA SER A 428 -8.74 40.83 -5.81
C SER A 428 -8.51 40.33 -7.24
N LYS A 429 -9.52 39.66 -7.80
CA LYS A 429 -9.38 38.90 -9.04
C LYS A 429 -9.47 39.84 -10.25
N PRO A 430 -8.48 39.87 -11.15
CA PRO A 430 -8.50 40.73 -12.33
C PRO A 430 -9.54 40.26 -13.35
N ASN A 431 -9.78 41.07 -14.40
CA ASN A 431 -10.71 40.68 -15.45
C ASN A 431 -10.14 39.53 -16.26
N MET A 432 -11.01 38.62 -16.71
CA MET A 432 -10.60 37.50 -17.55
C MET A 432 -10.47 37.97 -19.00
N LEU A 433 -9.26 37.92 -19.56
CA LEU A 433 -9.00 38.19 -20.98
C LEU A 433 -9.53 37.08 -21.89
N GLY A 434 -9.56 35.85 -21.40
CA GLY A 434 -10.09 34.70 -22.13
C GLY A 434 -9.77 33.36 -21.48
N ALA A 435 -10.22 32.27 -22.12
CA ALA A 435 -9.92 30.91 -21.68
C ALA A 435 -9.58 29.99 -22.87
N ALA A 436 -8.55 29.16 -22.74
CA ALA A 436 -8.17 28.16 -23.74
C ALA A 436 -7.62 26.89 -23.06
N CYS A 437 -8.03 25.72 -23.52
CA CYS A 437 -7.53 24.41 -23.04
C CYS A 437 -7.55 24.23 -21.51
N GLY A 438 -8.54 24.82 -20.83
CA GLY A 438 -8.65 24.76 -19.36
C GLY A 438 -7.86 25.82 -18.59
N PHE A 439 -7.08 26.66 -19.28
CA PHE A 439 -6.43 27.83 -18.71
C PHE A 439 -7.32 29.06 -18.85
N ARG A 440 -7.33 29.91 -17.82
CA ARG A 440 -7.99 31.22 -17.79
C ARG A 440 -6.90 32.28 -17.71
N PHE A 441 -6.99 33.27 -18.58
CA PHE A 441 -6.06 34.38 -18.70
C PHE A 441 -6.68 35.63 -18.08
N TYR A 442 -5.87 36.43 -17.39
CA TYR A 442 -6.32 37.60 -16.65
C TYR A 442 -5.49 38.82 -17.06
N ASP A 443 -6.05 40.01 -16.97
CA ASP A 443 -5.43 41.27 -17.39
C ASP A 443 -4.38 41.81 -16.40
N ALA A 444 -4.29 41.26 -15.19
CA ALA A 444 -3.25 41.60 -14.22
C ALA A 444 -2.77 40.38 -13.43
N LYS A 445 -1.63 40.54 -12.75
CA LYS A 445 -1.14 39.60 -11.74
C LYS A 445 -2.11 39.61 -10.55
N TYR A 446 -2.35 38.45 -9.96
CA TYR A 446 -3.06 38.37 -8.68
C TYR A 446 -2.48 37.29 -7.80
N LYS A 447 -2.58 37.55 -6.49
CA LYS A 447 -2.17 36.61 -5.46
C LYS A 447 -3.31 35.63 -5.17
N TYR A 448 -2.98 34.44 -4.71
CA TYR A 448 -3.95 33.47 -4.23
C TYR A 448 -3.31 32.49 -3.23
N ILE A 449 -4.13 31.89 -2.38
CA ILE A 449 -3.78 30.76 -1.52
C ILE A 449 -4.48 29.53 -2.09
N SER A 450 -3.77 28.41 -2.19
CA SER A 450 -4.33 27.16 -2.70
C SER A 450 -3.83 25.98 -1.88
N ALA A 451 -4.77 25.21 -1.35
CA ALA A 451 -4.48 23.96 -0.67
C ALA A 451 -4.13 22.82 -1.64
N SER A 452 -4.37 22.97 -2.94
CA SER A 452 -4.00 21.94 -3.91
C SER A 452 -2.60 22.09 -4.49
N PHE A 453 -2.02 20.95 -4.87
CA PHE A 453 -0.79 20.84 -5.66
C PHE A 453 -1.02 19.93 -6.88
N ASN A 454 -0.12 20.02 -7.88
CA ASN A 454 -0.15 19.12 -9.03
C ASN A 454 0.38 17.76 -8.60
N THR A 455 -0.42 16.73 -8.78
CA THR A 455 -0.05 15.38 -8.37
C THR A 455 0.56 14.55 -9.51
N ASN A 456 0.57 15.06 -10.75
CA ASN A 456 1.23 14.43 -11.89
C ASN A 456 2.65 14.97 -12.13
N ASP A 457 3.38 15.29 -11.06
CA ASP A 457 4.76 15.75 -11.14
C ASP A 457 5.72 14.55 -11.17
N PHE A 458 6.46 14.41 -12.27
CA PHE A 458 7.39 13.29 -12.48
C PHE A 458 8.66 13.38 -11.64
N TYR A 459 8.96 14.54 -11.06
CA TYR A 459 10.16 14.78 -10.26
C TYR A 459 9.87 14.78 -8.76
N LEU A 460 8.65 14.43 -8.36
CA LEU A 460 8.27 14.44 -6.95
C LEU A 460 8.87 13.25 -6.21
N ASP A 461 9.80 13.54 -5.29
CA ASP A 461 10.33 12.56 -4.34
C ASP A 461 9.44 12.44 -3.09
N ASP A 462 9.74 11.47 -2.22
CA ASP A 462 8.97 11.22 -1.00
C ASP A 462 8.98 12.44 -0.06
N ALA A 463 10.12 13.11 0.09
CA ALA A 463 10.24 14.28 0.95
C ALA A 463 9.33 15.43 0.47
N SER A 464 9.38 15.74 -0.82
CA SER A 464 8.57 16.77 -1.46
C SER A 464 7.09 16.42 -1.44
N PHE A 465 6.74 15.14 -1.65
CA PHE A 465 5.36 14.67 -1.52
C PHE A 465 4.83 14.87 -0.10
N ASN A 466 5.61 14.48 0.92
CA ASN A 466 5.25 14.67 2.32
C ASN A 466 5.09 16.16 2.68
N ILE A 467 5.98 17.04 2.22
CA ILE A 467 5.87 18.49 2.40
C ILE A 467 4.60 19.01 1.73
N ASN A 468 4.33 18.62 0.49
CA ASN A 468 3.12 19.02 -0.23
C ASN A 468 1.85 18.59 0.50
N CYS A 469 1.81 17.39 1.07
CA CYS A 469 0.70 16.96 1.92
C CYS A 469 0.56 17.84 3.17
N LYS A 470 1.64 18.13 3.89
CA LYS A 470 1.61 19.02 5.07
C LYS A 470 1.12 20.42 4.74
N VAL A 471 1.62 20.99 3.64
CA VAL A 471 1.20 22.30 3.13
C VAL A 471 -0.27 22.31 2.76
N MET A 472 -0.73 21.29 2.03
CA MET A 472 -2.12 21.12 1.65
C MET A 472 -3.04 21.08 2.87
N PHE A 473 -2.77 20.22 3.85
CA PHE A 473 -3.66 20.04 4.99
C PHE A 473 -3.63 21.24 5.96
N SER A 474 -2.49 21.92 6.12
CA SER A 474 -2.40 23.19 6.87
C SER A 474 -3.22 24.28 6.20
N THR A 475 -3.10 24.40 4.87
CA THR A 475 -3.84 25.39 4.08
C THR A 475 -5.35 25.10 4.09
N LEU A 476 -5.76 23.84 4.02
CA LEU A 476 -7.17 23.46 4.19
C LEU A 476 -7.71 23.90 5.55
N GLN A 477 -6.96 23.64 6.62
CA GLN A 477 -7.37 24.05 7.96
C GLN A 477 -7.49 25.57 8.09
N TYR A 478 -6.53 26.32 7.52
CA TYR A 478 -6.59 27.79 7.46
C TYR A 478 -7.81 28.29 6.70
N LEU A 479 -8.01 27.84 5.46
CA LEU A 479 -9.08 28.32 4.59
C LEU A 479 -10.48 27.98 5.12
N ASN A 480 -10.64 26.83 5.79
CA ASN A 480 -11.92 26.37 6.30
C ASN A 480 -12.16 26.74 7.77
N LYS A 481 -11.15 27.32 8.45
CA LYS A 481 -11.18 27.68 9.88
C LYS A 481 -11.54 26.52 10.81
N GLN A 482 -11.29 25.27 10.38
CA GLN A 482 -11.60 24.06 11.14
C GLN A 482 -10.62 22.94 10.79
N THR A 483 -10.41 22.00 11.71
CA THR A 483 -9.61 20.80 11.45
C THR A 483 -10.24 19.98 10.31
N THR A 484 -9.41 19.48 9.40
CA THR A 484 -9.91 18.67 8.29
C THR A 484 -10.52 17.37 8.81
N ASN A 485 -11.79 17.11 8.47
CA ASN A 485 -12.49 15.88 8.86
C ASN A 485 -11.66 14.63 8.46
N PRO A 486 -11.46 13.65 9.36
CA PRO A 486 -10.68 12.44 9.06
C PRO A 486 -11.14 11.70 7.79
N ARG A 487 -12.44 11.68 7.51
CA ARG A 487 -13.00 11.10 6.28
C ARG A 487 -12.54 11.86 5.04
N HIS A 488 -12.48 13.20 5.10
CA HIS A 488 -11.97 14.01 3.99
C HIS A 488 -10.48 13.76 3.76
N ILE A 489 -9.67 13.63 4.81
CA ILE A 489 -8.24 13.28 4.68
C ILE A 489 -8.08 11.97 3.91
N TYR A 490 -8.81 10.93 4.31
CA TYR A 490 -8.76 9.63 3.65
C TYR A 490 -9.20 9.71 2.19
N LEU A 491 -10.30 10.42 1.88
CA LEU A 491 -10.80 10.60 0.51
C LEU A 491 -9.82 11.37 -0.38
N ILE A 492 -9.17 12.40 0.16
CA ILE A 492 -8.14 13.18 -0.54
C ILE A 492 -6.94 12.27 -0.87
N LEU A 493 -6.42 11.54 0.11
CA LEU A 493 -5.30 10.62 -0.12
C LEU A 493 -5.68 9.51 -1.11
N LYS A 494 -6.87 8.92 -0.99
CA LYS A 494 -7.36 7.94 -1.97
C LYS A 494 -7.39 8.54 -3.38
N HIS A 495 -7.96 9.75 -3.55
CA HIS A 495 -8.00 10.45 -4.83
C HIS A 495 -6.59 10.71 -5.40
N ILE A 496 -5.63 11.14 -4.57
CA ILE A 496 -4.23 11.28 -4.99
C ILE A 496 -3.71 9.91 -5.46
N ARG A 497 -3.92 8.83 -4.71
CA ARG A 497 -3.46 7.49 -5.11
C ARG A 497 -4.06 7.03 -6.45
N GLU A 498 -5.33 7.33 -6.67
CA GLU A 498 -6.08 7.00 -7.89
C GLU A 498 -5.59 7.81 -9.10
N CYS A 499 -5.32 9.10 -8.89
CA CYS A 499 -5.06 10.10 -9.92
C CYS A 499 -3.58 10.49 -10.07
N THR A 500 -2.65 9.63 -9.63
CA THR A 500 -1.19 9.86 -9.74
C THR A 500 -0.44 8.67 -10.30
N ASN A 501 0.82 8.91 -10.67
CA ASN A 501 1.83 7.90 -10.85
C ASN A 501 2.50 7.51 -9.51
N ILE A 502 2.15 8.15 -8.40
CA ILE A 502 2.75 7.91 -7.08
C ILE A 502 2.12 6.67 -6.44
N VAL A 503 2.96 5.84 -5.87
CA VAL A 503 2.58 4.63 -5.16
C VAL A 503 2.99 4.73 -3.71
N TYR A 504 2.00 4.74 -2.82
CA TYR A 504 2.21 4.83 -1.38
C TYR A 504 1.08 4.16 -0.60
N ASN A 505 1.36 3.79 0.66
CA ASN A 505 0.35 3.24 1.56
C ASN A 505 -0.59 4.35 2.08
N VAL A 506 -1.84 4.33 1.63
CA VAL A 506 -2.85 5.35 1.99
C VAL A 506 -3.09 5.40 3.49
N ARG A 507 -3.10 4.25 4.18
CA ARG A 507 -3.38 4.19 5.62
C ARG A 507 -2.22 4.73 6.45
N ALA A 508 -0.98 4.38 6.12
CA ALA A 508 0.21 4.89 6.77
C ALA A 508 0.29 6.41 6.59
N MET A 509 0.08 6.90 5.35
CA MET A 509 0.06 8.33 5.08
C MET A 509 -1.08 9.05 5.80
N TYR A 510 -2.27 8.44 5.89
CA TYR A 510 -3.39 8.97 6.67
C TYR A 510 -3.01 9.19 8.13
N TYR A 511 -2.37 8.20 8.78
CA TYR A 511 -1.94 8.36 10.18
C TYR A 511 -0.83 9.39 10.34
N LYS A 512 0.10 9.47 9.38
CA LYS A 512 1.17 10.48 9.34
C LYS A 512 0.59 11.89 9.27
N VAL A 513 -0.35 12.13 8.35
CA VAL A 513 -1.05 13.41 8.21
C VAL A 513 -1.92 13.72 9.41
N LYS A 514 -2.66 12.73 9.94
CA LYS A 514 -3.56 12.95 11.08
C LYS A 514 -2.80 13.40 12.34
N ARG A 515 -1.55 12.96 12.52
CA ARG A 515 -0.68 13.37 13.63
C ARG A 515 -0.03 14.73 13.41
N TYR A 516 -0.04 15.23 12.17
CA TYR A 516 0.61 16.48 11.84
C TYR A 516 -0.19 17.66 12.40
N GLN A 517 0.50 18.52 13.16
CA GLN A 517 -0.08 19.73 13.74
C GLN A 517 -0.06 20.86 12.71
N TYR A 518 -1.12 21.67 12.70
CA TYR A 518 -1.21 22.86 11.86
C TYR A 518 0.01 23.77 12.03
N ASP A 519 0.53 24.26 10.92
CA ASP A 519 1.65 25.18 10.88
C ASP A 519 1.32 26.39 9.97
N PRO A 520 1.25 27.61 10.54
CA PRO A 520 1.03 28.83 9.76
C PRO A 520 2.07 29.08 8.68
N SER A 521 3.32 28.65 8.88
CA SER A 521 4.42 28.87 7.91
C SER A 521 4.19 28.15 6.58
N HIS A 522 3.33 27.13 6.59
CA HIS A 522 2.94 26.40 5.41
C HIS A 522 1.86 27.08 4.55
N ILE A 523 1.31 28.22 4.99
CA ILE A 523 0.33 28.97 4.21
C ILE A 523 1.06 29.85 3.20
N LEU A 524 1.23 29.31 1.99
CA LEU A 524 1.96 29.99 0.93
C LEU A 524 1.02 30.85 0.08
N THR A 525 1.28 32.15 0.04
CA THR A 525 0.65 33.05 -0.94
C THR A 525 1.40 32.93 -2.26
N LYS A 526 0.69 32.45 -3.29
CA LYS A 526 1.22 32.29 -4.65
C LYS A 526 0.81 33.48 -5.49
N ALA A 527 1.66 33.90 -6.43
CA ALA A 527 1.30 34.85 -7.48
C ALA A 527 1.06 34.08 -8.78
N ARG A 528 0.03 34.46 -9.55
CA ARG A 528 -0.03 34.08 -10.97
C ARG A 528 0.76 35.10 -11.78
N ASP A 529 2.01 34.78 -12.06
CA ASP A 529 2.84 35.51 -13.02
C ASP A 529 2.55 35.06 -14.44
N TYR A 530 2.27 36.03 -15.30
CA TYR A 530 2.02 35.86 -16.73
C TYR A 530 2.94 36.76 -17.57
N GLU A 531 4.19 36.96 -17.15
CA GLU A 531 5.16 37.75 -17.94
C GLU A 531 5.35 37.20 -19.37
N LEU A 532 5.04 35.92 -19.60
CA LEU A 532 5.02 35.30 -20.94
C LEU A 532 3.85 35.75 -21.86
N ILE A 533 2.85 36.48 -21.36
CA ILE A 533 1.68 36.93 -22.14
C ILE A 533 1.83 38.36 -22.65
N GLU A 534 2.58 39.22 -21.95
CA GLU A 534 2.79 40.60 -22.41
C GLU A 534 3.51 40.65 -23.78
N GLU A 535 4.35 39.67 -24.08
CA GLU A 535 5.07 39.59 -25.37
C GLU A 535 4.28 38.89 -26.49
N LEU A 536 3.26 38.07 -26.17
CA LEU A 536 2.55 37.23 -27.15
C LEU A 536 1.11 37.71 -27.38
N LYS A 537 0.98 38.89 -28.00
CA LYS A 537 -0.31 39.35 -28.55
C LYS A 537 -0.69 38.53 -29.78
N PHE A 538 -1.41 37.42 -29.60
CA PHE A 538 -2.00 36.69 -30.71
C PHE A 538 -3.18 37.48 -31.30
N LYS A 539 -2.97 38.11 -32.47
CA LYS A 539 -4.01 38.89 -33.14
C LYS A 539 -5.15 38.01 -33.69
N VAL A 540 -4.85 36.76 -34.03
CA VAL A 540 -5.82 35.78 -34.56
C VAL A 540 -5.60 34.38 -34.01
N LYS A 541 -6.66 33.56 -33.97
CA LYS A 541 -6.67 32.17 -33.48
C LYS A 541 -5.60 31.29 -34.15
N SER A 542 -5.28 31.54 -35.42
CA SER A 542 -4.23 30.84 -36.15
C SER A 542 -2.84 31.05 -35.55
N ASP A 543 -2.55 32.24 -35.00
CA ASP A 543 -1.23 32.57 -34.44
C ASP A 543 -1.00 31.84 -33.12
N PHE A 544 -2.06 31.73 -32.30
CA PHE A 544 -2.06 30.89 -31.10
C PHE A 544 -1.86 29.43 -31.46
N VAL A 545 -2.59 28.89 -32.45
CA VAL A 545 -2.45 27.50 -32.89
C VAL A 545 -1.04 27.24 -33.44
N LYS A 546 -0.48 28.19 -34.20
CA LYS A 546 0.89 28.11 -34.73
C LYS A 546 1.90 28.08 -33.60
N SER A 547 1.79 28.97 -32.62
CA SER A 547 2.71 29.06 -31.47
C SER A 547 2.57 27.86 -30.54
N LEU A 548 1.35 27.37 -30.31
CA LEU A 548 1.08 26.12 -29.60
C LEU A 548 1.69 24.92 -30.31
N ASN A 549 1.57 24.83 -31.64
CA ASN A 549 2.16 23.76 -32.43
C ASN A 549 3.69 23.83 -32.41
N THR A 550 4.28 25.03 -32.45
CA THR A 550 5.73 25.24 -32.28
C THR A 550 6.18 24.80 -30.89
N ALA A 551 5.51 25.24 -29.83
CA ALA A 551 5.82 24.86 -28.46
C ALA A 551 5.68 23.34 -28.25
N ARG A 552 4.60 22.73 -28.75
CA ARG A 552 4.43 21.26 -28.77
C ARG A 552 5.54 20.58 -29.55
N GLY A 553 5.99 21.16 -30.66
CA GLY A 553 7.12 20.67 -31.44
C GLY A 553 8.40 20.63 -30.62
N ILE A 554 8.74 21.72 -29.93
CA ILE A 554 9.92 21.85 -29.07
C ILE A 554 9.85 20.87 -27.89
N VAL A 555 8.71 20.81 -27.19
CA VAL A 555 8.50 19.90 -26.05
C VAL A 555 8.63 18.44 -26.49
N ASN A 556 8.01 18.07 -27.61
CA ASN A 556 8.10 16.71 -28.14
C ASN A 556 9.53 16.37 -28.57
N TYR A 557 10.24 17.31 -29.22
CA TYR A 557 11.64 17.12 -29.62
C TYR A 557 12.55 16.86 -28.42
N ASN A 558 12.48 17.72 -27.39
CA ASN A 558 13.27 17.57 -26.16
C ASN A 558 12.92 16.27 -25.42
N HIS A 559 11.64 15.92 -25.36
CA HIS A 559 11.19 14.66 -24.77
C HIS A 559 11.75 13.45 -25.52
N ASN A 560 11.68 13.45 -26.86
CA ASN A 560 12.20 12.34 -27.68
C ASN A 560 13.72 12.18 -27.53
N LEU A 561 14.48 13.27 -27.43
CA LEU A 561 15.92 13.22 -27.16
C LEU A 561 16.23 12.65 -25.78
N LYS A 562 15.47 13.06 -24.75
CA LYS A 562 15.64 12.58 -23.38
C LYS A 562 15.30 11.10 -23.23
N GLU A 563 14.21 10.63 -23.86
CA GLU A 563 13.87 9.21 -23.90
C GLU A 563 14.93 8.39 -24.65
N LEU A 564 15.45 8.92 -25.78
CA LEU A 564 16.54 8.26 -26.51
C LEU A 564 17.82 8.17 -25.66
N TYR A 565 18.14 9.22 -24.90
CA TYR A 565 19.27 9.24 -23.99
C TYR A 565 19.16 8.11 -22.96
N PHE A 566 18.05 8.03 -22.23
CA PHE A 566 17.84 6.99 -21.21
C PHE A 566 17.85 5.59 -21.82
N LEU A 567 17.25 5.41 -22.99
CA LEU A 567 17.24 4.11 -23.67
C LEU A 567 18.66 3.66 -24.05
N ILE A 568 19.49 4.55 -24.59
CA ILE A 568 20.88 4.22 -24.96
C ILE A 568 21.73 4.00 -23.69
N GLU A 569 21.54 4.80 -22.65
CA GLU A 569 22.24 4.67 -21.37
C GLU A 569 21.93 3.34 -20.68
N GLU A 570 20.66 2.95 -20.61
CA GLU A 570 20.20 1.66 -20.08
C GLU A 570 20.84 0.49 -20.84
N ARG A 571 20.82 0.55 -22.18
CA ARG A 571 21.41 -0.46 -23.06
C ARG A 571 22.91 -0.61 -22.84
N ILE A 572 23.65 0.50 -22.84
CA ILE A 572 25.10 0.49 -22.60
C ILE A 572 25.42 -0.03 -21.18
N SER A 573 24.66 0.40 -20.17
CA SER A 573 24.85 -0.05 -18.78
C SER A 573 24.64 -1.55 -18.59
N ASN A 574 23.77 -2.15 -19.41
CA ASN A 574 23.47 -3.58 -19.41
C ASN A 574 24.34 -4.41 -20.39
N ASP A 575 25.36 -3.80 -21.03
CA ASP A 575 26.15 -4.39 -22.14
C ASP A 575 25.29 -4.90 -23.32
N ASP A 576 24.10 -4.33 -23.51
CA ASP A 576 23.15 -4.70 -24.55
C ASP A 576 23.23 -3.72 -25.74
N TYR A 577 23.85 -4.16 -26.83
CA TYR A 577 23.99 -3.38 -28.07
C TYR A 577 23.01 -3.83 -29.16
N GLY A 578 21.86 -4.38 -28.75
CA GLY A 578 20.80 -4.78 -29.66
C GLY A 578 20.25 -3.62 -30.52
N PHE A 579 19.49 -3.98 -31.55
CA PHE A 579 18.90 -3.00 -32.47
C PHE A 579 17.79 -2.20 -31.79
N LEU A 580 17.88 -0.87 -31.82
CA LEU A 580 16.87 0.03 -31.27
C LEU A 580 15.64 0.10 -32.18
N ASN A 581 14.55 -0.56 -31.79
CA ASN A 581 13.24 -0.46 -32.44
C ASN A 581 12.14 0.10 -31.52
N GLU A 582 12.43 0.19 -30.22
CA GLU A 582 11.47 0.41 -29.15
C GLU A 582 11.10 1.90 -28.98
N LEU A 583 11.82 2.81 -29.65
CA LEU A 583 11.61 4.25 -29.52
C LEU A 583 10.36 4.73 -30.26
N SER A 584 9.30 5.07 -29.51
CA SER A 584 8.11 5.74 -30.05
C SER A 584 8.33 7.25 -30.16
N VAL A 585 8.75 7.75 -31.32
CA VAL A 585 8.97 9.19 -31.55
C VAL A 585 7.63 9.94 -31.64
N LYS A 586 7.43 10.95 -30.80
CA LYS A 586 6.25 11.82 -30.84
C LYS A 586 6.44 12.98 -31.83
N GLY A 587 5.43 13.23 -32.67
CA GLY A 587 5.41 14.35 -33.61
C GLY A 587 5.98 14.03 -34.99
N HIS A 588 6.11 15.06 -35.83
CA HIS A 588 6.48 14.89 -37.24
C HIS A 588 7.97 14.57 -37.40
N LYS A 589 8.32 13.72 -38.39
CA LYS A 589 9.70 13.27 -38.65
C LYS A 589 10.68 14.43 -38.87
N ARG A 590 10.24 15.47 -39.59
CA ARG A 590 11.03 16.67 -39.91
C ARG A 590 11.54 17.40 -38.65
N ASN A 591 10.77 17.38 -37.56
CA ASN A 591 11.13 18.07 -36.32
C ASN A 591 12.03 17.22 -35.42
N ASN A 592 12.25 15.95 -35.77
CA ASN A 592 12.98 14.97 -34.96
C ASN A 592 14.14 14.34 -35.73
N LEU A 593 14.66 15.01 -36.77
CA LEU A 593 15.70 14.46 -37.65
C LEU A 593 16.92 13.96 -36.87
N LEU A 594 17.38 14.73 -35.88
CA LEU A 594 18.51 14.34 -35.04
C LEU A 594 18.25 13.02 -34.30
N VAL A 595 17.06 12.83 -33.70
CA VAL A 595 16.67 11.59 -33.02
C VAL A 595 16.78 10.39 -33.98
N TYR A 596 16.23 10.53 -35.20
CA TYR A 596 16.30 9.45 -36.19
C TYR A 596 17.72 9.17 -36.68
N VAL A 597 18.53 10.21 -36.86
CA VAL A 597 19.92 10.06 -37.32
C VAL A 597 20.77 9.42 -36.23
N ILE A 598 20.60 9.78 -34.96
CA ILE A 598 21.29 9.14 -33.83
C ILE A 598 20.88 7.66 -33.73
N VAL A 599 19.59 7.33 -33.80
CA VAL A 599 19.13 5.93 -33.82
C VAL A 599 19.75 5.16 -34.99
N LYS A 600 19.77 5.75 -36.19
CA LYS A 600 20.38 5.12 -37.37
C LYS A 600 21.88 4.88 -37.15
N LYS A 601 22.59 5.87 -36.61
CA LYS A 601 24.03 5.79 -36.35
C LYS A 601 24.34 4.76 -35.26
N PHE A 602 23.61 4.77 -34.16
CA PHE A 602 23.74 3.79 -33.09
C PHE A 602 23.53 2.37 -33.61
N ASN A 603 22.44 2.14 -34.37
CA ASN A 603 22.16 0.82 -34.96
C ASN A 603 23.22 0.41 -35.99
N SER A 604 23.78 1.34 -36.75
CA SER A 604 24.89 1.08 -37.68
C SER A 604 26.17 0.67 -36.95
N LEU A 605 26.51 1.37 -35.86
CA LEU A 605 27.68 1.06 -35.04
C LEU A 605 27.57 -0.32 -34.36
N CYS A 606 26.39 -0.63 -33.83
CA CYS A 606 26.19 -1.82 -33.00
C CYS A 606 25.80 -3.08 -33.78
N ASN A 607 25.07 -2.93 -34.89
CA ASN A 607 24.44 -4.05 -35.61
C ASN A 607 24.72 -4.05 -37.13
N GLY A 608 25.29 -2.98 -37.71
CA GLY A 608 25.59 -2.89 -39.14
C GLY A 608 24.37 -2.82 -40.08
N ILE A 609 23.15 -2.82 -39.55
CA ILE A 609 21.92 -2.86 -40.35
C ILE A 609 21.53 -1.44 -40.81
N GLU A 610 21.87 -1.07 -42.05
CA GLU A 610 21.15 -0.01 -42.78
C GLU A 610 19.92 -0.62 -43.45
N ARG A 611 18.79 -0.74 -42.73
CA ARG A 611 17.53 -1.10 -43.41
C ARG A 611 17.13 0.06 -44.32
N SER A 612 17.27 -0.14 -45.64
CA SER A 612 16.46 0.59 -46.60
C SER A 612 14.98 0.40 -46.22
N PRO A 613 14.16 1.46 -46.22
CA PRO A 613 12.75 1.33 -45.90
C PRO A 613 12.17 0.25 -46.81
N ARG A 614 11.58 -0.80 -46.21
CA ARG A 614 10.87 -1.82 -46.99
C ARG A 614 9.93 -1.07 -47.92
N LYS A 615 10.11 -1.22 -49.24
CA LYS A 615 9.06 -0.86 -50.20
C LYS A 615 7.79 -1.50 -49.64
N THR A 616 6.80 -0.68 -49.32
CA THR A 616 5.47 -1.16 -48.94
C THR A 616 5.02 -2.05 -50.09
N VAL A 617 5.16 -3.36 -49.93
CA VAL A 617 4.52 -4.32 -50.82
C VAL A 617 3.05 -4.01 -50.68
N LYS A 618 2.43 -3.57 -51.78
CA LYS A 618 0.97 -3.41 -51.82
C LYS A 618 0.39 -4.70 -51.26
N ARG A 619 -0.40 -4.60 -50.19
CA ARG A 619 -1.17 -5.73 -49.70
C ARG A 619 -2.20 -6.05 -50.77
N GLU A 620 -1.83 -6.91 -51.71
CA GLU A 620 -2.82 -7.71 -52.40
C GLU A 620 -3.28 -8.75 -51.38
N ALA A 621 -4.57 -8.67 -51.05
CA ALA A 621 -5.25 -9.72 -50.33
C ALA A 621 -5.19 -10.97 -51.21
N LEU A 622 -4.74 -12.10 -50.65
CA LEU A 622 -4.62 -13.45 -51.24
C LEU A 622 -3.18 -13.97 -51.36
N TYR A 623 -2.46 -14.07 -50.25
CA TYR A 623 -1.45 -15.14 -50.10
C TYR A 623 -1.56 -15.75 -48.70
N ASN A 624 -2.46 -16.72 -48.58
CA ASN A 624 -2.45 -17.73 -47.53
C ASN A 624 -1.28 -18.67 -47.82
N THR A 625 -0.15 -18.50 -47.12
CA THR A 625 0.91 -19.52 -47.09
C THR A 625 0.56 -20.61 -46.08
N ALA A 626 -0.48 -21.37 -46.38
CA ALA A 626 -0.43 -22.81 -46.13
C ALA A 626 0.38 -23.42 -47.29
N ILE A 627 1.11 -24.51 -47.03
CA ILE A 627 2.01 -25.20 -47.96
C ILE A 627 3.44 -24.62 -48.00
N LYS A 628 4.23 -24.96 -46.98
CA LYS A 628 5.65 -25.35 -47.10
C LYS A 628 6.14 -26.04 -45.82
N SER A 629 5.48 -27.13 -45.47
CA SER A 629 6.00 -28.13 -44.51
C SER A 629 5.74 -29.52 -45.09
N LEU A 630 6.40 -29.81 -46.21
CA LEU A 630 6.62 -31.19 -46.65
C LEU A 630 7.91 -31.66 -45.96
N PRO A 631 7.87 -32.74 -45.17
CA PRO A 631 9.08 -33.34 -44.62
C PRO A 631 9.80 -34.06 -45.77
N LEU A 632 10.92 -33.50 -46.23
CA LEU A 632 11.82 -34.22 -47.13
C LEU A 632 12.61 -35.22 -46.30
N ASN A 633 12.42 -36.50 -46.61
CA ASN A 633 13.20 -37.63 -46.09
C ASN A 633 14.72 -37.39 -46.26
N PRO A 634 15.57 -37.91 -45.35
CA PRO A 634 17.00 -37.69 -45.39
C PRO A 634 17.61 -38.52 -46.53
N ILE A 635 17.95 -37.86 -47.63
CA ILE A 635 18.80 -38.43 -48.67
C ILE A 635 20.23 -38.48 -48.12
N THR A 636 20.77 -39.69 -48.09
CA THR A 636 22.14 -40.07 -47.75
C THR A 636 23.16 -39.20 -48.48
N THR A 637 23.70 -38.19 -47.78
CA THR A 637 24.85 -37.42 -48.26
C THR A 637 26.13 -38.21 -48.02
N THR A 638 26.78 -38.65 -49.12
CA THR A 638 28.12 -39.23 -49.14
C THR A 638 29.16 -38.27 -48.55
N ASN A 639 30.18 -38.83 -47.87
CA ASN A 639 31.22 -38.11 -47.11
C ASN A 639 31.92 -36.95 -47.87
N ARG A 640 31.87 -36.88 -49.20
CA ARG A 640 32.44 -35.79 -50.01
C ARG A 640 31.61 -34.50 -50.01
N THR A 641 30.28 -34.57 -49.88
CA THR A 641 29.43 -33.35 -49.81
C THR A 641 29.58 -32.66 -48.47
N SER A 642 29.86 -33.41 -47.39
CA SER A 642 30.05 -32.88 -46.02
C SER A 642 31.18 -31.85 -45.90
N LYS A 643 32.31 -32.04 -46.59
CA LYS A 643 33.45 -31.10 -46.53
C LYS A 643 33.14 -29.75 -47.19
N ALA A 644 32.39 -29.75 -48.29
CA ALA A 644 32.03 -28.51 -48.98
C ALA A 644 30.94 -27.71 -48.22
N THR A 645 29.96 -28.39 -47.62
CA THR A 645 29.01 -27.75 -46.70
C THR A 645 29.68 -27.28 -45.43
N LEU A 646 30.62 -28.04 -44.87
CA LEU A 646 31.40 -27.64 -43.69
C LEU A 646 32.30 -26.44 -44.00
N ALA A 647 32.98 -26.40 -45.15
CA ALA A 647 33.78 -25.25 -45.58
C ALA A 647 32.92 -24.00 -45.82
N ARG A 648 31.72 -24.15 -46.41
CA ARG A 648 30.75 -23.05 -46.54
C ARG A 648 30.22 -22.58 -45.19
N GLN A 649 29.94 -23.49 -44.25
CA GLN A 649 29.53 -23.16 -42.89
C GLN A 649 30.65 -22.49 -42.09
N ASN A 650 31.90 -22.94 -42.25
CA ASN A 650 33.08 -22.33 -41.62
C ASN A 650 33.34 -20.94 -42.19
N LYS A 651 33.31 -20.77 -43.52
CA LYS A 651 33.43 -19.44 -44.16
C LYS A 651 32.29 -18.50 -43.76
N LYS A 652 31.08 -19.02 -43.54
CA LYS A 652 29.96 -18.25 -43.01
C LYS A 652 30.20 -17.84 -41.55
N LYS A 653 30.66 -18.76 -40.71
CA LYS A 653 31.02 -18.49 -39.31
C LYS A 653 32.18 -17.51 -39.19
N GLU A 654 33.20 -17.60 -40.05
CA GLU A 654 34.32 -16.66 -40.13
C GLU A 654 33.82 -15.25 -40.45
N ARG A 655 32.95 -15.10 -41.45
CA ARG A 655 32.30 -13.81 -41.76
C ARG A 655 31.46 -13.27 -40.60
N GLU A 656 30.64 -14.13 -39.99
CA GLU A 656 29.82 -13.76 -38.82
C GLU A 656 30.71 -13.35 -37.61
N LEU A 657 31.88 -13.99 -37.46
CA LEU A 657 32.85 -13.67 -36.42
C LEU A 657 33.61 -12.37 -36.71
N GLU A 658 34.02 -12.13 -37.96
CA GLU A 658 34.62 -10.87 -38.41
C GLU A 658 33.64 -9.69 -38.22
N GLU A 659 32.38 -9.87 -38.59
CA GLU A 659 31.31 -8.88 -38.36
C GLU A 659 31.11 -8.63 -36.86
N ARG A 660 31.02 -9.69 -36.05
CA ARG A 660 30.89 -9.57 -34.59
C ARG A 660 32.07 -8.84 -33.95
N ASN A 661 33.29 -9.15 -34.35
CA ASN A 661 34.51 -8.49 -33.86
C ASN A 661 34.52 -7.01 -34.27
N ARG A 662 34.09 -6.69 -35.50
CA ARG A 662 33.92 -5.30 -35.95
C ARG A 662 32.93 -4.52 -35.08
N PHE A 663 31.79 -5.12 -34.72
CA PHE A 663 30.80 -4.46 -33.86
C PHE A 663 31.27 -4.29 -32.41
N ILE A 664 31.99 -5.27 -31.87
CA ILE A 664 32.64 -5.15 -30.55
C ILE A 664 33.61 -3.98 -30.55
N ASN A 665 34.42 -3.83 -31.60
CA ASN A 665 35.37 -2.72 -31.76
C ASN A 665 34.68 -1.35 -31.93
N ASN A 666 33.42 -1.32 -32.34
CA ASN A 666 32.63 -0.08 -32.47
C ASN A 666 31.92 0.35 -31.18
N ARG A 667 31.84 -0.50 -30.14
CA ARG A 667 31.17 -0.17 -28.87
C ARG A 667 31.71 1.12 -28.23
N PRO A 668 33.03 1.39 -28.20
CA PRO A 668 33.57 2.67 -27.71
C PRO A 668 33.07 3.89 -28.51
N ILE A 669 32.75 3.71 -29.79
CA ILE A 669 32.17 4.77 -30.63
C ILE A 669 30.71 5.03 -30.24
N ALA A 670 29.94 3.98 -29.96
CA ALA A 670 28.58 4.13 -29.45
C ALA A 670 28.55 4.83 -28.07
N HIS A 671 29.57 4.62 -27.24
CA HIS A 671 29.76 5.33 -25.98
C HIS A 671 29.99 6.83 -26.18
N GLN A 672 30.81 7.23 -27.17
CA GLN A 672 30.98 8.65 -27.50
C GLN A 672 29.70 9.28 -28.06
N LEU A 673 28.88 8.50 -28.79
CA LEU A 673 27.56 8.96 -29.25
C LEU A 673 26.61 9.25 -28.09
N LEU A 674 26.65 8.43 -27.01
CA LEU A 674 25.91 8.70 -25.78
C LEU A 674 26.39 9.98 -25.08
N LEU A 675 27.71 10.24 -25.05
CA LEU A 675 28.26 11.48 -24.49
C LEU A 675 27.77 12.73 -25.24
N ILE A 676 27.75 12.70 -26.58
CA ILE A 676 27.19 13.79 -27.41
C ILE A 676 25.71 13.99 -27.08
N LEU A 677 24.94 12.91 -26.95
CA LEU A 677 23.52 13.00 -26.61
C LEU A 677 23.33 13.56 -25.20
N GLY A 678 24.15 13.16 -24.22
CA GLY A 678 24.17 13.74 -22.88
C GLY A 678 24.42 15.25 -22.87
N GLN A 679 25.37 15.72 -23.70
CA GLN A 679 25.63 17.16 -23.91
C GLN A 679 24.41 17.90 -24.47
N ILE A 680 23.70 17.30 -25.44
CA ILE A 680 22.49 17.88 -26.04
C ILE A 680 21.35 17.99 -25.02
N VAL A 681 21.14 16.96 -24.20
CA VAL A 681 20.02 16.92 -23.23
C VAL A 681 20.37 17.60 -21.90
N GLY A 682 21.65 17.92 -21.66
CA GLY A 682 22.12 18.53 -20.41
C GLY A 682 22.02 17.61 -19.20
N GLN A 683 22.17 16.29 -19.40
CA GLN A 683 22.16 15.30 -18.33
C GLN A 683 23.59 14.95 -17.89
N LYS A 684 23.79 14.72 -16.59
CA LYS A 684 25.02 14.12 -16.07
C LYS A 684 24.89 12.60 -16.20
N MET A 685 25.94 11.96 -16.70
CA MET A 685 25.98 10.52 -16.89
C MET A 685 26.40 9.78 -15.62
N ASP A 686 25.76 8.65 -15.33
CA ASP A 686 26.16 7.75 -14.25
C ASP A 686 27.25 6.75 -14.70
N VAL A 687 27.38 6.51 -16.01
CA VAL A 687 28.37 5.59 -16.59
C VAL A 687 29.72 6.28 -16.73
N LYS A 688 30.78 5.66 -16.19
CA LYS A 688 32.17 6.13 -16.33
C LYS A 688 32.70 5.84 -17.74
N ILE A 689 32.50 6.78 -18.66
CA ILE A 689 33.03 6.71 -20.03
C ILE A 689 34.21 7.67 -20.17
N ILE A 690 35.33 7.20 -20.74
CA ILE A 690 36.49 8.04 -21.05
C ILE A 690 36.16 8.87 -22.29
N GLU A 691 36.26 10.19 -22.17
CA GLU A 691 35.96 11.13 -23.26
C GLU A 691 37.02 11.06 -24.37
N ASN A 692 36.60 10.93 -25.62
CA ASN A 692 37.47 11.05 -26.81
C ASN A 692 36.91 12.13 -27.75
N LYS A 693 37.50 13.33 -27.67
CA LYS A 693 37.04 14.51 -28.41
C LYS A 693 37.16 14.36 -29.92
N GLU A 694 38.20 13.71 -30.41
CA GLU A 694 38.41 13.50 -31.86
C GLU A 694 37.29 12.64 -32.44
N LEU A 695 36.97 11.54 -31.76
CA LEU A 695 35.88 10.65 -32.16
C LEU A 695 34.50 11.31 -32.04
N GLN A 696 34.30 12.13 -31.00
CA GLN A 696 33.07 12.91 -30.87
C GLN A 696 32.91 13.91 -32.02
N ASN A 697 33.98 14.61 -32.39
CA ASN A 697 34.01 15.56 -33.49
C ASN A 697 33.68 14.88 -34.82
N GLN A 698 34.26 13.71 -35.08
CA GLN A 698 33.93 12.89 -36.24
C GLN A 698 32.45 12.48 -36.25
N LEU A 699 31.91 12.04 -35.11
CA LEU A 699 30.49 11.70 -35.00
C LEU A 699 29.58 12.91 -35.26
N LYS A 700 29.91 14.09 -34.71
CA LYS A 700 29.15 15.34 -34.97
C LYS A 700 29.11 15.67 -36.46
N LEU A 701 30.26 15.58 -37.16
CA LEU A 701 30.37 15.76 -38.61
C LEU A 701 29.47 14.76 -39.38
N GLU A 702 29.51 13.48 -39.03
CA GLU A 702 28.68 12.46 -39.68
C GLU A 702 27.17 12.68 -39.44
N LEU A 703 26.80 13.06 -38.21
CA LEU A 703 25.43 13.37 -37.85
C LEU A 703 24.91 14.58 -38.66
N ILE A 704 25.66 15.68 -38.72
CA ILE A 704 25.22 16.89 -39.45
C ILE A 704 25.17 16.65 -40.96
N ASN A 705 26.15 15.95 -41.55
CA ASN A 705 26.14 15.54 -42.96
C ASN A 705 24.89 14.71 -43.29
N THR A 706 24.51 13.80 -42.39
CA THR A 706 23.31 12.96 -42.58
C THR A 706 22.01 13.76 -42.47
N ILE A 707 21.97 14.77 -41.58
CA ILE A 707 20.81 15.64 -41.40
C ILE A 707 20.61 16.56 -42.62
N ASP A 708 21.68 17.22 -43.05
CA ASP A 708 21.64 18.22 -44.12
C ASP A 708 21.69 17.59 -45.52
N LYS A 709 22.09 16.31 -45.61
CA LYS A 709 22.32 15.57 -46.86
C LYS A 709 23.34 16.26 -47.78
N CYS A 710 24.30 16.96 -47.20
CA CYS A 710 25.44 17.56 -47.88
C CYS A 710 26.75 17.07 -47.23
N ILE A 711 27.88 17.34 -47.88
CA ILE A 711 29.21 17.02 -47.36
C ILE A 711 29.85 18.33 -46.91
N TYR A 712 29.95 18.53 -45.60
CA TYR A 712 30.84 19.56 -45.06
C TYR A 712 32.29 19.08 -45.27
N LEU A 713 33.06 19.83 -46.06
CA LEU A 713 34.47 19.54 -46.36
C LEU A 713 35.41 19.94 -45.21
N ASP A 714 34.99 20.92 -44.41
CA ASP A 714 35.71 21.39 -43.23
C ASP A 714 35.04 20.85 -41.96
N CYS A 715 35.81 20.04 -41.22
CA CYS A 715 35.37 19.42 -39.97
C CYS A 715 35.03 20.46 -38.89
N GLU A 716 35.82 21.53 -38.77
CA GLU A 716 35.58 22.57 -37.76
C GLU A 716 34.28 23.33 -38.01
N VAL A 717 34.00 23.63 -39.29
CA VAL A 717 32.75 24.29 -39.69
C VAL A 717 31.55 23.41 -39.37
N ALA A 718 31.64 22.11 -39.67
CA ALA A 718 30.57 21.15 -39.37
C ALA A 718 30.29 21.01 -37.87
N ILE A 719 31.35 20.96 -37.05
CA ILE A 719 31.23 20.87 -35.59
C ILE A 719 30.61 22.14 -35.03
N LYS A 720 31.09 23.32 -35.44
CA LYS A 720 30.53 24.62 -35.02
C LYS A 720 29.04 24.72 -35.37
N GLU A 721 28.65 24.26 -36.56
CA GLU A 721 27.25 24.27 -36.99
C GLU A 721 26.40 23.24 -36.24
N PHE A 722 26.92 22.04 -35.98
CA PHE A 722 26.25 21.04 -35.15
C PHE A 722 26.02 21.56 -33.73
N ASP A 723 27.06 22.09 -33.10
CA ASP A 723 27.03 22.60 -31.73
C ASP A 723 26.07 23.78 -31.64
N LYS A 724 26.16 24.74 -32.57
CA LYS A 724 25.22 25.87 -32.65
C LYS A 724 23.75 25.44 -32.76
N ARG A 725 23.45 24.35 -33.49
CA ARG A 725 22.07 23.87 -33.70
C ARG A 725 21.53 23.03 -32.56
N PHE A 726 22.38 22.23 -31.91
CA PHE A 726 21.92 21.13 -31.05
C PHE A 726 22.52 21.12 -29.66
N ILE A 727 23.71 21.69 -29.46
CA ILE A 727 24.29 21.86 -28.14
C ILE A 727 23.91 23.24 -27.66
N MET A 728 22.99 23.31 -26.70
CA MET A 728 22.62 24.58 -26.10
C MET A 728 23.88 25.28 -25.55
N VAL A 729 24.37 26.30 -26.26
CA VAL A 729 25.03 27.41 -25.59
C VAL A 729 23.97 27.91 -24.63
N LYS A 730 24.18 27.74 -23.32
CA LYS A 730 23.38 28.43 -22.33
C LYS A 730 23.39 29.89 -22.78
N SER A 731 22.27 30.39 -23.32
CA SER A 731 21.99 31.80 -23.17
C SER A 731 21.95 31.97 -21.67
N VAL A 732 23.06 32.47 -21.14
CA VAL A 732 23.09 33.06 -19.82
C VAL A 732 22.06 34.18 -19.94
N VAL A 733 20.84 33.91 -19.49
CA VAL A 733 20.07 34.98 -18.87
C VAL A 733 21.04 35.58 -17.86
N PRO A 734 21.38 36.88 -17.93
CA PRO A 734 22.39 37.46 -17.06
C PRO A 734 22.04 37.09 -15.63
N VAL A 735 22.82 36.18 -15.04
CA VAL A 735 22.82 36.03 -13.61
C VAL A 735 23.57 37.27 -13.17
N LEU A 736 22.83 38.25 -12.67
CA LEU A 736 23.37 39.39 -11.94
C LEU A 736 24.19 38.82 -10.77
N SER A 737 25.49 38.67 -10.98
CA SER A 737 26.43 38.07 -10.03
C SER A 737 26.91 39.07 -8.98
N ASN A 738 26.09 40.06 -8.63
CA ASN A 738 26.30 40.94 -7.49
C ASN A 738 24.97 41.12 -6.75
N SER A 739 24.69 40.22 -5.81
CA SER A 739 23.60 40.37 -4.83
C SER A 739 23.85 41.52 -3.85
N ASP A 740 25.07 42.05 -3.79
CA ASP A 740 25.48 42.99 -2.74
C ASP A 740 25.31 44.46 -3.14
N SER A 741 24.85 44.75 -4.37
CA SER A 741 24.58 46.13 -4.83
C SER A 741 23.11 46.42 -5.16
N ILE A 742 22.20 45.45 -5.01
CA ILE A 742 20.77 45.64 -5.35
C ILE A 742 20.05 46.47 -4.27
N TYR A 743 20.61 46.58 -3.07
CA TYR A 743 20.05 47.37 -1.97
C TYR A 743 20.63 48.77 -1.80
N ASN A 744 21.48 49.24 -2.71
CA ASN A 744 21.75 50.69 -2.79
C ASN A 744 20.57 51.36 -3.49
N THR A 745 19.45 51.44 -2.77
CA THR A 745 18.33 52.28 -3.14
C THR A 745 18.86 53.70 -3.17
N ASP A 746 18.80 54.35 -4.33
CA ASP A 746 19.03 55.77 -4.42
C ASP A 746 17.98 56.48 -3.56
N MET A 747 18.36 56.80 -2.32
CA MET A 747 17.45 57.39 -1.34
C MET A 747 16.90 58.72 -1.85
N LYS A 748 17.58 59.44 -2.76
CA LYS A 748 17.06 60.67 -3.36
C LYS A 748 15.83 60.43 -4.23
N ASN A 749 15.68 59.23 -4.80
CA ASN A 749 14.58 58.86 -5.69
C ASN A 749 13.55 57.90 -5.03
N SER A 750 13.57 57.79 -3.70
CA SER A 750 12.55 57.04 -2.95
C SER A 750 11.15 57.60 -3.20
N VAL A 751 10.15 56.72 -3.33
CA VAL A 751 8.73 57.11 -3.40
C VAL A 751 8.32 57.98 -2.21
N PHE A 752 8.94 57.80 -1.05
CA PHE A 752 8.67 58.60 0.14
C PHE A 752 9.21 60.04 0.03
N ASN A 753 10.19 60.31 -0.85
CA ASN A 753 10.67 61.66 -1.18
C ASN A 753 9.91 62.32 -2.34
N GLN A 754 9.01 61.57 -3.00
CA GLN A 754 8.27 62.01 -4.19
C GLN A 754 6.81 62.35 -3.91
N ILE A 755 6.37 62.23 -2.66
CA ILE A 755 4.98 62.49 -2.24
C ILE A 755 4.96 63.33 -0.96
N SER A 756 3.95 64.18 -0.82
CA SER A 756 3.78 65.00 0.39
C SER A 756 3.27 64.17 1.57
N ILE A 757 3.36 64.71 2.79
CA ILE A 757 2.84 64.03 3.99
C ILE A 757 1.31 63.88 3.93
N GLU A 758 0.60 64.82 3.30
CA GLU A 758 -0.84 64.75 3.07
C GLU A 758 -1.19 63.62 2.07
N GLU A 759 -0.40 63.48 0.99
CA GLU A 759 -0.56 62.37 0.04
C GLU A 759 -0.25 61.03 0.70
N ALA A 760 0.78 60.95 1.54
CA ALA A 760 1.09 59.74 2.28
C ALA A 760 0.00 59.39 3.32
N SER A 761 -0.58 60.38 4.00
CA SER A 761 -1.68 60.22 4.97
C SER A 761 -2.95 59.68 4.29
N SER A 762 -3.27 60.22 3.11
CA SER A 762 -4.45 59.80 2.33
C SER A 762 -4.40 58.31 1.90
N ARG A 763 -3.20 57.72 1.84
CA ARG A 763 -2.97 56.33 1.42
C ARG A 763 -3.20 55.29 2.53
N LYS A 764 -3.51 55.73 3.77
CA LYS A 764 -3.89 54.91 4.94
C LYS A 764 -2.83 53.86 5.34
N GLU A 765 -3.10 53.08 6.39
CA GLU A 765 -2.17 52.06 6.86
C GLU A 765 -2.03 50.87 5.88
N PRO A 766 -0.83 50.29 5.73
CA PRO A 766 0.40 50.54 6.51
C PRO A 766 1.34 51.61 5.90
N PHE A 767 0.92 52.29 4.82
CA PHE A 767 1.79 53.16 4.04
C PHE A 767 2.24 54.41 4.81
N PHE A 768 1.31 55.04 5.55
CA PHE A 768 1.60 56.26 6.29
C PHE A 768 2.59 56.07 7.47
N PRO A 769 2.47 55.00 8.29
CA PRO A 769 3.49 54.69 9.30
C PRO A 769 4.90 54.47 8.73
N GLU A 770 5.03 53.83 7.56
CA GLU A 770 6.35 53.67 6.92
C GLU A 770 6.89 54.97 6.33
N TYR A 771 6.03 55.85 5.82
CA TYR A 771 6.40 57.20 5.40
C TYR A 771 6.95 58.02 6.58
N LEU A 772 6.25 58.01 7.72
CA LEU A 772 6.70 58.71 8.94
C LEU A 772 8.01 58.15 9.48
N LYS A 773 8.18 56.81 9.42
CA LYS A 773 9.43 56.13 9.79
C LYS A 773 10.58 56.48 8.84
N PHE A 774 10.32 56.59 7.54
CA PHE A 774 11.31 56.96 6.54
C PHE A 774 11.84 58.39 6.74
N HIS A 775 10.97 59.31 7.18
CA HIS A 775 11.31 60.72 7.45
C HIS A 775 11.67 61.02 8.92
N ASN A 776 11.81 59.99 9.76
CA ASN A 776 12.09 60.11 11.20
C ASN A 776 11.11 61.02 11.98
N GLN A 777 9.82 61.06 11.60
CA GLN A 777 8.79 61.90 12.22
C GLN A 777 7.92 61.15 13.25
N ASN A 778 8.53 60.27 14.05
CA ASN A 778 7.83 59.45 15.04
C ASN A 778 7.96 60.03 16.46
N GLU A 779 7.23 61.10 16.76
CA GLU A 779 6.79 61.36 18.15
C GLU A 779 5.29 61.69 18.13
N ILE A 780 4.47 60.79 18.70
CA ILE A 780 3.51 61.04 19.79
C ILE A 780 2.60 59.81 20.01
N ASN A 781 2.78 59.24 21.21
CA ASN A 781 1.85 58.61 22.16
C ASN A 781 0.93 57.44 21.74
N GLU A 782 1.31 56.27 22.23
CA GLU A 782 0.50 55.05 22.38
C GLU A 782 -0.74 55.27 23.25
N HIS A 783 -1.92 54.90 22.74
CA HIS A 783 -3.05 54.54 23.59
C HIS A 783 -3.12 53.01 23.77
N LYS A 784 -2.84 52.57 25.02
CA LYS A 784 -3.01 51.20 25.50
C LYS A 784 -4.49 50.79 25.44
N VAL A 785 -4.77 49.60 24.88
CA VAL A 785 -6.00 48.85 25.12
C VAL A 785 -5.64 47.49 25.73
N ALA A 786 -6.24 47.22 26.89
CA ALA A 786 -5.98 46.11 27.79
C ALA A 786 -6.39 44.72 27.21
N PRO A 787 -5.78 43.62 27.71
CA PRO A 787 -6.11 42.26 27.26
C PRO A 787 -7.46 41.80 27.83
N LYS A 788 -8.32 41.25 26.97
CA LYS A 788 -9.55 40.58 27.40
C LYS A 788 -9.26 39.15 27.87
N GLN A 789 -9.77 38.85 29.06
CA GLN A 789 -9.74 37.57 29.76
C GLN A 789 -10.22 36.40 28.90
N SER A 790 -9.46 35.31 28.95
CA SER A 790 -9.83 34.00 28.41
C SER A 790 -11.01 33.40 29.19
N SER A 791 -12.09 33.05 28.50
CA SER A 791 -13.13 32.19 29.06
C SER A 791 -12.58 30.76 29.18
N GLU A 792 -12.50 30.26 30.42
CA GLU A 792 -12.13 28.89 30.74
C GLU A 792 -13.01 27.89 30.00
N THR A 793 -12.39 27.01 29.23
CA THR A 793 -13.04 25.83 28.66
C THR A 793 -12.76 24.65 29.59
N TYR A 794 -13.84 24.12 30.18
CA TYR A 794 -13.84 22.93 31.01
C TYR A 794 -13.12 21.77 30.29
N LYS A 795 -12.03 21.27 30.89
CA LYS A 795 -11.36 20.04 30.45
C LYS A 795 -12.02 18.85 31.15
N PHE A 796 -12.54 17.90 30.39
CA PHE A 796 -12.85 16.58 30.93
C PHE A 796 -11.54 15.80 31.17
N PRO A 797 -11.40 15.08 32.30
CA PRO A 797 -10.21 14.31 32.57
C PRO A 797 -10.09 13.13 31.61
N GLU A 798 -8.95 13.05 30.94
CA GLU A 798 -8.48 11.86 30.25
C GLU A 798 -8.22 10.77 31.30
N ILE A 799 -8.94 9.64 31.22
CA ILE A 799 -8.69 8.47 32.07
C ILE A 799 -7.62 7.61 31.40
N ASP A 800 -6.41 7.68 31.96
CA ASP A 800 -5.28 6.81 31.65
C ASP A 800 -5.38 5.50 32.45
N PHE A 801 -5.58 4.38 31.77
CA PHE A 801 -5.74 3.06 32.39
C PHE A 801 -4.40 2.40 32.76
N ASP A 802 -3.26 2.97 32.37
CA ASP A 802 -1.94 2.40 32.65
C ASP A 802 -1.28 3.00 33.90
N ARG A 803 -1.90 4.00 34.54
CA ARG A 803 -1.30 4.75 35.67
C ARG A 803 -1.86 4.50 37.07
N TYR A 804 -2.84 3.59 37.23
CA TYR A 804 -3.37 3.20 38.55
C TYR A 804 -2.90 1.81 38.98
N CYS A 805 -1.59 1.68 39.20
CA CYS A 805 -0.99 0.66 40.04
C CYS A 805 0.06 1.32 40.94
N GLY A 806 -0.34 1.63 42.18
CA GLY A 806 0.57 1.93 43.28
C GLY A 806 0.88 3.42 43.52
N LYS A 807 0.02 4.10 44.29
CA LYS A 807 0.41 4.94 45.44
C LYS A 807 -0.84 5.48 46.15
N THR A 808 -1.01 5.04 47.38
CA THR A 808 -1.85 5.67 48.39
C THR A 808 -1.25 7.05 48.68
N VAL A 809 -2.03 8.12 48.49
CA VAL A 809 -1.77 9.40 49.16
C VAL A 809 -2.95 9.62 50.10
N ILE A 810 -2.67 9.40 51.38
CA ILE A 810 -3.44 9.95 52.49
C ILE A 810 -3.04 11.42 52.54
N ASN A 811 -3.98 12.34 52.41
CA ASN A 811 -3.78 13.72 52.86
C ASN A 811 -4.98 14.11 53.73
N GLY A 812 -4.66 14.44 54.99
CA GLY A 812 -5.27 15.61 55.62
C GLY A 812 -4.66 16.88 55.07
#